data_AF-A0A2S8F585-F1
#
_entry.id   AF-A0A2S8F585-F1
#
_cell.length_a   1.000
_cell.length_b   1.000
_cell.length_c   1.000
_cell.angle_alpha   90.00
_cell.angle_beta   90.00
_cell.angle_gamma   90.00
#
_symmetry.space_group_name_H-M   'P 1'
#
loop_
_entity.id
_entity.type
_entity.pdbx_description
1 polymer ?
#
loop_
_entity_poly.entity_id
_entity_poly.type
_entity_poly.pdbx_seq_one_letter_code
_entity_poly.pdbx_strand_id
1 'polypeptide(L)'
;MRIKRVYLITCLRIFPLLLFAVVCPSVGAAQSVCLPAPRLLTTLPMGGQAGTTVDVTISGENLDDLGELRFSHPGITAAPKMGDDGIPLPNQYSVTISPDCPAGVHEARIMSRLGLSSSRVFSVGKLPEIVATESHNTLETATPLQVNSICNGQMKAKAIDYYTFEAKKGQRLVVTSAAAGIDSKLKSVLIVADEDGNDLQVERRGGAIDFTPEADGKFVIKVHDLTYGGGPYYFYRLAVEEIAADAVVPRPASTRNVNAFSWPPTDLALTAASTEVEPNNQSTKAQQITLPCDIEGSFFPAADIDTFEFTAKKGEVWWVEVASERLGLPTDPSITVNQVKKSGDQEEEIDVTQLSDIPSPVKVSSNGYSYDGPPYNAGSSDILGKVEIKEDGVYRLRLTDLFGGTRDDERNIYRLIIRKAQPDFAIVGWALHMNLRNGDRNALSKPIALRGGATMPIEVVVVRRDGYDGPIELGMENLPEGVTASGLTIPPGKCCGTLLVTAEEHAPRGLTSASLFGRAEIDGKMVTRQGSYASMAWPVTNAWSEIPSPRLLADVPVSVGGSETTPLSVSPTEDKVWEVVEGQSLTIPLTLSRRCEFSGPTMSMKTFGEPFDKNGAFDVSLKEDSSEVSLDLAKLKPAPGTYTIAFYGSAVAKYSYNTAAVTEAELALEAAKKSAEQAPEEEQEKAKAAVTAAEKRLQTIQKAAAPKDIVDIIVSKPIQIRVIPATEVTSK
;
A
#
# COMPACT_ATOMS: atom_id res chain seq x y z
N MET A 1 -50.35 57.56 -21.47
CA MET A 1 -50.41 59.03 -21.58
C MET A 1 -48.97 59.54 -21.63
N ARG A 2 -48.58 60.16 -22.74
CA ARG A 2 -47.25 60.76 -22.98
C ARG A 2 -47.00 61.94 -22.02
N ILE A 3 -45.73 62.25 -21.73
CA ILE A 3 -45.03 63.55 -21.99
C ILE A 3 -43.71 63.60 -21.16
N LYS A 4 -42.54 63.44 -21.81
CA LYS A 4 -41.47 64.45 -22.14
C LYS A 4 -40.50 64.73 -20.94
N ARG A 5 -39.18 64.99 -21.06
CA ARG A 5 -38.26 65.47 -22.13
C ARG A 5 -36.81 65.23 -21.61
N VAL A 6 -35.88 64.66 -22.40
CA VAL A 6 -34.78 65.31 -23.18
C VAL A 6 -33.62 65.89 -22.33
N TYR A 7 -32.39 65.37 -22.50
CA TYR A 7 -31.29 66.04 -23.24
C TYR A 7 -30.07 65.11 -23.42
N LEU A 8 -29.63 65.01 -24.67
CA LEU A 8 -28.33 64.52 -25.11
C LEU A 8 -27.52 65.78 -25.52
N ILE A 9 -26.21 65.83 -25.23
CA ILE A 9 -25.10 66.33 -26.10
C ILE A 9 -23.81 66.49 -25.25
N THR A 10 -22.90 65.53 -25.46
CA THR A 10 -21.47 65.66 -25.82
C THR A 10 -20.61 66.81 -25.29
N CYS A 11 -19.49 66.48 -24.61
CA CYS A 11 -18.14 67.00 -24.97
C CYS A 11 -16.96 66.31 -24.25
N LEU A 12 -16.06 65.77 -25.09
CA LEU A 12 -14.59 65.68 -25.01
C LEU A 12 -13.81 65.30 -23.72
N ARG A 13 -13.12 64.14 -23.84
CA ARG A 13 -11.67 63.87 -23.67
C ARG A 13 -10.93 64.47 -22.46
N ILE A 14 -10.40 63.60 -21.60
CA ILE A 14 -8.96 63.50 -21.21
C ILE A 14 -8.67 62.04 -20.80
N PHE A 15 -7.68 61.43 -21.43
CA PHE A 15 -7.08 60.13 -21.10
C PHE A 15 -6.11 60.29 -19.92
N PRO A 16 -6.01 59.29 -19.04
CA PRO A 16 -4.67 58.77 -18.76
C PRO A 16 -4.61 57.25 -18.95
N LEU A 17 -3.54 56.82 -19.62
CA LEU A 17 -3.09 55.43 -19.71
C LEU A 17 -3.09 54.79 -18.31
N LEU A 18 -3.94 53.79 -18.09
CA LEU A 18 -3.75 52.80 -17.04
C LEU A 18 -3.11 51.57 -17.69
N LEU A 19 -1.80 51.45 -17.48
CA LEU A 19 -1.01 50.28 -17.81
C LEU A 19 -1.55 49.12 -16.96
N PHE A 20 -2.41 48.26 -17.52
CA PHE A 20 -2.73 46.97 -16.92
C PHE A 20 -1.48 46.11 -17.00
N ALA A 21 -0.67 46.12 -15.93
CA ALA A 21 0.34 45.10 -15.73
C ALA A 21 -0.40 43.76 -15.63
N VAL A 22 -0.32 42.97 -16.71
CA VAL A 22 -0.66 41.55 -16.68
C VAL A 22 0.35 40.92 -15.73
N VAL A 23 -0.03 40.84 -14.45
CA VAL A 23 0.64 39.96 -13.49
C VAL A 23 0.27 38.55 -13.96
N CYS A 24 1.10 38.03 -14.86
CA CYS A 24 1.14 36.60 -15.14
C CYS A 24 1.40 35.95 -13.77
N PRO A 25 0.46 35.20 -13.18
CA PRO A 25 0.78 34.43 -12.00
C PRO A 25 1.91 33.50 -12.45
N SER A 26 3.10 33.73 -11.93
CA SER A 26 4.14 32.72 -11.96
C SER A 26 3.49 31.48 -11.39
N VAL A 27 3.22 30.51 -12.25
CA VAL A 27 3.00 29.13 -11.82
C VAL A 27 4.32 28.77 -11.15
N GLY A 28 4.41 29.04 -9.85
CA GLY A 28 5.53 28.61 -9.03
C GLY A 28 5.59 27.11 -9.25
N ALA A 29 6.68 26.64 -9.85
CA ALA A 29 6.92 25.21 -10.00
C ALA A 29 6.74 24.62 -8.60
N ALA A 30 5.73 23.77 -8.43
CA ALA A 30 5.47 23.14 -7.15
C ALA A 30 6.77 22.42 -6.75
N GLN A 31 7.42 22.91 -5.69
CA GLN A 31 8.68 22.36 -5.21
C GLN A 31 8.47 20.86 -4.93
N SER A 32 9.37 20.01 -5.43
CA SER A 32 9.25 18.56 -5.29
C SER A 32 9.42 18.17 -3.83
N VAL A 33 8.67 17.16 -3.40
CA VAL A 33 8.71 16.65 -2.04
C VAL A 33 9.22 15.21 -2.07
N CYS A 34 10.18 14.92 -1.21
CA CYS A 34 11.05 13.74 -1.20
C CYS A 34 11.94 13.63 -2.45
N LEU A 35 13.09 12.97 -2.28
CA LEU A 35 13.93 12.58 -3.40
C LEU A 35 13.18 11.67 -4.38
N PRO A 36 13.57 11.66 -5.68
CA PRO A 36 13.02 10.72 -6.65
C PRO A 36 13.19 9.28 -6.18
N ALA A 37 12.13 8.49 -6.37
CA ALA A 37 12.11 7.06 -6.10
C ALA A 37 11.53 6.33 -7.32
N PRO A 38 12.03 5.13 -7.65
CA PRO A 38 11.55 4.37 -8.80
C PRO A 38 10.12 3.86 -8.54
N ARG A 39 9.25 3.99 -9.54
CA ARG A 39 7.85 3.53 -9.44
C ARG A 39 7.44 2.75 -10.66
N LEU A 40 7.01 1.50 -10.45
CA LEU A 40 6.35 0.71 -11.48
C LEU A 40 4.85 1.03 -11.45
N LEU A 41 4.34 1.52 -12.58
CA LEU A 41 2.96 1.97 -12.71
C LEU A 41 2.09 0.94 -13.42
N THR A 42 2.58 0.30 -14.48
CA THR A 42 1.82 -0.74 -15.19
C THR A 42 2.73 -1.84 -15.72
N THR A 43 2.12 -3.00 -15.92
CA THR A 43 2.65 -4.15 -16.68
C THR A 43 1.57 -4.55 -17.68
N LEU A 44 1.77 -4.48 -18.99
CA LEU A 44 0.77 -4.89 -19.97
C LEU A 44 1.30 -6.10 -20.76
N PRO A 45 0.63 -7.28 -20.74
CA PRO A 45 -0.58 -7.60 -19.98
C PRO A 45 -0.36 -7.62 -18.46
N MET A 46 -1.45 -7.53 -17.70
CA MET A 46 -1.44 -7.48 -16.23
C MET A 46 -1.27 -8.86 -15.58
N GLY A 47 -1.01 -9.89 -16.37
CA GLY A 47 -1.02 -11.28 -15.94
C GLY A 47 -0.73 -12.27 -17.06
N GLY A 48 -0.80 -13.55 -16.74
CA GLY A 48 -0.64 -14.64 -17.69
C GLY A 48 -1.01 -16.00 -17.12
N GLN A 49 -1.15 -16.97 -18.02
CA GLN A 49 -1.50 -18.35 -17.68
C GLN A 49 -0.28 -19.09 -17.10
N ALA A 50 -0.48 -19.86 -16.03
CA ALA A 50 0.54 -20.75 -15.51
C ALA A 50 1.05 -21.72 -16.60
N GLY A 51 2.37 -21.90 -16.68
CA GLY A 51 3.03 -22.73 -17.68
C GLY A 51 3.29 -22.05 -19.02
N THR A 52 3.12 -20.73 -19.12
CA THR A 52 3.32 -19.97 -20.37
C THR A 52 4.40 -18.90 -20.23
N THR A 53 4.85 -18.39 -21.37
CA THR A 53 5.70 -17.20 -21.48
C THR A 53 4.90 -16.09 -22.16
N VAL A 54 4.94 -14.89 -21.59
CA VAL A 54 4.20 -13.72 -22.07
C VAL A 54 5.12 -12.50 -22.15
N ASP A 55 5.00 -11.74 -23.23
CA ASP A 55 5.74 -10.50 -23.39
C ASP A 55 5.02 -9.34 -22.69
N VAL A 56 5.69 -8.75 -21.71
CA VAL A 56 5.17 -7.70 -20.85
C VAL A 56 5.86 -6.38 -21.15
N THR A 57 5.06 -5.34 -21.40
CA THR A 57 5.53 -3.94 -21.47
C THR A 57 5.30 -3.26 -20.13
N ILE A 58 6.33 -2.61 -19.60
CA ILE A 58 6.23 -1.86 -18.34
C ILE A 58 6.16 -0.35 -18.57
N SER A 59 5.59 0.37 -17.61
CA SER A 59 5.68 1.84 -17.54
C SER A 59 5.92 2.30 -16.10
N GLY A 60 6.53 3.48 -15.95
CA GLY A 60 6.84 3.98 -14.62
C GLY A 60 7.53 5.35 -14.57
N GLU A 61 7.91 5.72 -13.35
CA GLU A 61 8.64 6.96 -13.05
C GLU A 61 10.05 6.63 -12.53
N ASN A 62 11.03 7.45 -12.90
CA ASN A 62 12.43 7.31 -12.47
C ASN A 62 13.00 5.90 -12.77
N LEU A 63 12.67 5.38 -13.95
CA LEU A 63 13.05 4.06 -14.44
C LEU A 63 14.25 4.17 -15.40
N ASP A 64 15.42 4.50 -14.86
CA ASP A 64 16.68 4.51 -15.61
C ASP A 64 17.52 3.28 -15.28
N ASP A 65 18.40 2.90 -16.21
CA ASP A 65 19.32 1.77 -16.13
C ASP A 65 18.62 0.50 -15.62
N LEU A 66 17.55 0.15 -16.34
CA LEU A 66 16.68 -0.95 -15.96
C LEU A 66 17.42 -2.28 -16.02
N GLY A 67 17.39 -2.98 -14.90
CA GLY A 67 17.88 -4.35 -14.78
C GLY A 67 16.72 -5.34 -14.82
N GLU A 68 16.70 -6.21 -13.81
CA GLU A 68 15.76 -7.32 -13.70
C GLU A 68 14.36 -6.87 -13.27
N LEU A 69 13.34 -7.30 -14.04
CA LEU A 69 11.95 -7.33 -13.61
C LEU A 69 11.77 -8.56 -12.69
N ARG A 70 11.48 -8.32 -11.42
CA ARG A 70 11.37 -9.34 -10.37
C ARG A 70 9.94 -9.49 -9.90
N PHE A 71 9.62 -10.67 -9.39
CA PHE A 71 8.30 -11.01 -8.88
C PHE A 71 8.37 -11.51 -7.43
N SER A 72 7.29 -11.34 -6.68
CA SER A 72 7.16 -11.86 -5.31
C SER A 72 7.18 -13.39 -5.20
N HIS A 73 6.97 -14.11 -6.31
CA HIS A 73 6.98 -15.57 -6.34
C HIS A 73 8.09 -16.07 -7.28
N PRO A 74 8.93 -17.03 -6.85
CA PRO A 74 10.08 -17.51 -7.64
C PRO A 74 9.67 -18.30 -8.89
N GLY A 75 8.41 -18.77 -8.95
CA GLY A 75 7.84 -19.40 -10.14
C GLY A 75 7.56 -18.44 -11.29
N ILE A 76 7.83 -17.14 -11.15
CA ILE A 76 7.70 -16.13 -12.20
C ILE A 76 9.07 -15.50 -12.41
N THR A 77 9.61 -15.63 -13.62
CA THR A 77 10.91 -15.09 -14.00
C THR A 77 10.77 -14.19 -15.21
N ALA A 78 11.71 -13.26 -15.42
CA ALA A 78 11.71 -12.40 -16.59
C ALA A 78 13.10 -12.17 -17.13
N ALA A 79 13.19 -12.05 -18.45
CA ALA A 79 14.37 -11.58 -19.16
C ALA A 79 14.01 -10.37 -20.02
N PRO A 80 14.93 -9.42 -20.25
CA PRO A 80 14.70 -8.35 -21.21
C PRO A 80 14.35 -8.96 -22.59
N LYS A 81 13.30 -8.45 -23.21
CA LYS A 81 12.90 -8.90 -24.55
C LYS A 81 13.89 -8.35 -25.57
N MET A 82 14.52 -9.21 -26.34
CA MET A 82 15.47 -8.80 -27.38
C MET A 82 14.76 -8.38 -28.66
N GLY A 83 15.24 -7.33 -29.31
CA GLY A 83 14.88 -6.99 -30.69
C GLY A 83 15.63 -7.87 -31.70
N ASP A 84 15.26 -7.75 -32.97
CA ASP A 84 15.90 -8.49 -34.07
C ASP A 84 17.39 -8.16 -34.23
N ASP A 85 17.82 -7.01 -33.71
CA ASP A 85 19.21 -6.54 -33.67
C ASP A 85 20.01 -7.08 -32.47
N GLY A 86 19.39 -7.90 -31.61
CA GLY A 86 20.00 -8.43 -30.39
C GLY A 86 20.09 -7.41 -29.25
N ILE A 87 19.49 -6.22 -29.41
CA ILE A 87 19.44 -5.18 -28.38
C ILE A 87 18.14 -5.35 -27.59
N PRO A 88 18.16 -5.27 -26.24
CA PRO A 88 16.94 -5.26 -25.45
C PRO A 88 15.98 -4.15 -25.87
N LEU A 89 14.73 -4.51 -26.16
CA LEU A 89 13.65 -3.59 -26.42
C LEU A 89 13.36 -2.79 -25.13
N PRO A 90 13.30 -1.45 -25.20
CA PRO A 90 13.03 -0.63 -24.03
C PRO A 90 11.71 -1.01 -23.35
N ASN A 91 11.76 -1.16 -22.03
CA ASN A 91 10.61 -1.45 -21.17
C ASN A 91 9.85 -2.74 -21.53
N GLN A 92 10.44 -3.67 -22.27
CA GLN A 92 9.81 -4.93 -22.64
C GLN A 92 10.56 -6.12 -22.07
N TYR A 93 9.82 -7.07 -21.50
CA TYR A 93 10.34 -8.25 -20.83
C TYR A 93 9.57 -9.48 -21.30
N SER A 94 10.27 -10.58 -21.53
CA SER A 94 9.66 -11.89 -21.70
C SER A 94 9.54 -12.55 -20.33
N VAL A 95 8.31 -12.70 -19.85
CA VAL A 95 7.98 -13.20 -18.51
C VAL A 95 7.56 -14.66 -18.61
N THR A 96 8.25 -15.55 -17.92
CA THR A 96 7.95 -16.99 -17.89
C THR A 96 7.30 -17.36 -16.57
N ILE A 97 6.16 -18.04 -16.64
CA ILE A 97 5.37 -18.48 -15.49
C ILE A 97 5.45 -20.01 -15.42
N SER A 98 5.98 -20.53 -14.32
CA SER A 98 6.04 -21.98 -14.08
C SER A 98 4.63 -22.60 -14.06
N PRO A 99 4.46 -23.84 -14.57
CA PRO A 99 3.19 -24.58 -14.44
C PRO A 99 2.70 -24.74 -13.00
N ASP A 100 3.64 -24.82 -12.04
CA ASP A 100 3.35 -24.99 -10.61
C ASP A 100 3.14 -23.65 -9.89
N CYS A 101 3.21 -22.52 -10.61
CA CYS A 101 2.98 -21.21 -10.01
C CYS A 101 1.51 -21.11 -9.55
N PRO A 102 1.24 -20.81 -8.27
CA PRO A 102 -0.13 -20.69 -7.79
C PRO A 102 -0.91 -19.59 -8.53
N ALA A 103 -2.14 -19.91 -8.91
CA ALA A 103 -3.07 -18.90 -9.41
C ALA A 103 -3.36 -17.88 -8.30
N GLY A 104 -3.38 -16.60 -8.65
CA GLY A 104 -3.53 -15.52 -7.68
C GLY A 104 -2.88 -14.22 -8.11
N VAL A 105 -2.83 -13.27 -7.18
CA VAL A 105 -2.10 -12.02 -7.37
C VAL A 105 -0.67 -12.18 -6.85
N HIS A 106 0.29 -11.79 -7.69
CA HIS A 106 1.70 -11.66 -7.38
C HIS A 106 2.12 -10.21 -7.61
N GLU A 107 3.34 -9.86 -7.25
CA GLU A 107 3.81 -8.48 -7.36
C GLU A 107 5.05 -8.38 -8.21
N ALA A 108 5.00 -7.56 -9.27
CA ALA A 108 6.11 -7.19 -10.12
C ALA A 108 6.81 -5.93 -9.59
N ARG A 109 8.15 -5.90 -9.71
CA ARG A 109 9.00 -4.77 -9.36
C ARG A 109 10.19 -4.72 -10.30
N ILE A 110 10.64 -3.52 -10.67
CA ILE A 110 11.76 -3.34 -11.57
C ILE A 110 12.95 -2.74 -10.82
N MET A 111 14.12 -3.36 -10.95
CA MET A 111 15.36 -2.83 -10.41
C MET A 111 15.86 -1.70 -11.33
N SER A 112 15.93 -0.48 -10.80
CA SER A 112 16.43 0.71 -11.50
C SER A 112 17.79 1.15 -10.94
N ARG A 113 18.40 2.17 -11.52
CA ARG A 113 19.56 2.87 -10.96
C ARG A 113 19.36 3.28 -9.48
N LEU A 114 18.17 3.77 -9.13
CA LEU A 114 17.82 4.24 -7.77
C LEU A 114 17.44 3.13 -6.77
N GLY A 115 17.47 1.86 -7.20
CA GLY A 115 17.00 0.72 -6.41
C GLY A 115 15.70 0.13 -6.98
N LEU A 116 15.05 -0.72 -6.19
CA LEU A 116 13.85 -1.43 -6.59
C LEU A 116 12.62 -0.50 -6.56
N SER A 117 11.79 -0.59 -7.59
CA SER A 117 10.57 0.19 -7.70
C SER A 117 9.52 -0.14 -6.64
N SER A 118 8.49 0.72 -6.53
CA SER A 118 7.19 0.31 -5.98
C SER A 118 6.63 -0.92 -6.68
N SER A 119 5.71 -1.60 -6.01
CA SER A 119 5.02 -2.79 -6.50
C SER A 119 3.91 -2.47 -7.52
N ARG A 120 3.68 -3.40 -8.44
CA ARG A 120 2.48 -3.49 -9.26
C ARG A 120 2.00 -4.94 -9.31
N VAL A 121 0.70 -5.18 -9.20
CA VAL A 121 0.16 -6.55 -9.29
C VAL A 121 0.41 -7.15 -10.68
N PHE A 122 0.86 -8.41 -10.68
CA PHE A 122 0.89 -9.31 -11.83
C PHE A 122 0.11 -10.58 -11.49
N SER A 123 -0.82 -10.96 -12.35
CA SER A 123 -1.93 -11.84 -12.01
C SER A 123 -1.77 -13.19 -12.71
N VAL A 124 -1.66 -14.30 -11.98
CA VAL A 124 -1.47 -15.64 -12.57
C VAL A 124 -2.80 -16.38 -12.60
N GLY A 125 -3.21 -16.87 -13.78
CA GLY A 125 -4.43 -17.65 -13.98
C GLY A 125 -4.16 -19.07 -14.48
N LYS A 126 -5.21 -19.90 -14.55
CA LYS A 126 -5.16 -21.25 -15.17
C LYS A 126 -5.75 -21.28 -16.57
N LEU A 127 -6.54 -20.28 -16.93
CA LEU A 127 -7.24 -20.20 -18.21
C LEU A 127 -6.32 -19.61 -19.30
N PRO A 128 -6.53 -19.98 -20.57
CA PRO A 128 -5.93 -19.29 -21.70
C PRO A 128 -6.23 -17.79 -21.65
N GLU A 129 -5.22 -16.97 -21.97
CA GLU A 129 -5.34 -15.52 -21.93
C GLU A 129 -5.08 -14.89 -23.30
N ILE A 130 -5.87 -13.87 -23.62
CA ILE A 130 -5.65 -12.97 -24.75
C ILE A 130 -5.43 -11.53 -24.24
N VAL A 131 -4.87 -10.69 -25.10
CA VAL A 131 -4.73 -9.25 -24.85
C VAL A 131 -5.56 -8.52 -25.90
N ALA A 132 -6.42 -7.61 -25.47
CA ALA A 132 -7.15 -6.76 -26.40
C ALA A 132 -6.19 -5.72 -27.00
N THR A 133 -5.94 -5.82 -28.31
CA THR A 133 -5.05 -4.93 -29.06
C THR A 133 -5.79 -3.99 -30.00
N GLU A 134 -6.96 -4.41 -30.51
CA GLU A 134 -7.80 -3.64 -31.40
C GLU A 134 -8.92 -2.88 -30.64
N SER A 135 -9.55 -1.92 -31.30
CA SER A 135 -10.64 -1.15 -30.68
C SER A 135 -11.94 -1.96 -30.67
N HIS A 136 -12.52 -2.17 -29.49
CA HIS A 136 -13.75 -2.94 -29.31
C HIS A 136 -14.84 -2.12 -28.62
N ASN A 137 -14.98 -0.85 -29.02
CA ASN A 137 -15.80 0.12 -28.30
C ASN A 137 -17.23 0.28 -28.84
N THR A 138 -17.65 -0.63 -29.72
CA THR A 138 -18.99 -0.72 -30.30
C THR A 138 -19.39 -2.20 -30.40
N LEU A 139 -20.68 -2.47 -30.55
CA LEU A 139 -21.19 -3.84 -30.70
C LEU A 139 -20.62 -4.51 -31.96
N GLU A 140 -20.49 -3.76 -33.05
CA GLU A 140 -19.98 -4.23 -34.34
C GLU A 140 -18.49 -4.60 -34.29
N THR A 141 -17.72 -3.95 -33.41
CA THR A 141 -16.28 -4.21 -33.23
C THR A 141 -15.98 -5.05 -31.99
N ALA A 142 -16.99 -5.68 -31.39
CA ALA A 142 -16.83 -6.46 -30.17
C ALA A 142 -15.79 -7.57 -30.34
N THR A 143 -14.88 -7.71 -29.37
CA THR A 143 -13.84 -8.75 -29.40
C THR A 143 -14.46 -10.13 -29.10
N PRO A 144 -14.31 -11.13 -29.98
CA PRO A 144 -14.73 -12.49 -29.66
C PRO A 144 -13.91 -13.04 -28.48
N LEU A 145 -14.59 -13.57 -27.47
CA LEU A 145 -14.00 -14.16 -26.28
C LEU A 145 -14.47 -15.60 -26.13
N GLN A 146 -13.53 -16.53 -26.02
CA GLN A 146 -13.85 -17.94 -25.84
C GLN A 146 -14.33 -18.18 -24.40
N VAL A 147 -15.37 -19.00 -24.21
CA VAL A 147 -15.72 -19.50 -22.87
C VAL A 147 -14.54 -20.28 -22.28
N ASN A 148 -14.29 -20.13 -20.99
CA ASN A 148 -13.09 -20.59 -20.26
C ASN A 148 -11.81 -19.87 -20.69
N SER A 149 -11.86 -18.55 -20.87
CA SER A 149 -10.69 -17.72 -21.17
C SER A 149 -10.73 -16.37 -20.45
N ILE A 150 -9.58 -15.68 -20.46
CA ILE A 150 -9.40 -14.35 -19.88
C ILE A 150 -8.94 -13.37 -20.95
N CYS A 151 -9.49 -12.15 -20.95
CA CYS A 151 -8.98 -11.04 -21.74
C CYS A 151 -8.33 -9.98 -20.83
N ASN A 152 -7.09 -9.61 -21.14
CA ASN A 152 -6.41 -8.45 -20.56
C ASN A 152 -6.80 -7.20 -21.37
N GLY A 153 -7.51 -6.26 -20.74
CA GLY A 153 -8.04 -5.05 -21.37
C GLY A 153 -7.56 -3.75 -20.70
N GLN A 154 -7.62 -2.65 -21.45
CA GLN A 154 -7.37 -1.29 -20.95
C GLN A 154 -8.47 -0.34 -21.43
N MET A 155 -9.20 0.24 -20.48
CA MET A 155 -10.36 1.08 -20.72
C MET A 155 -9.95 2.45 -21.27
N LYS A 156 -10.58 2.86 -22.38
CA LYS A 156 -10.53 4.24 -22.87
C LYS A 156 -11.52 5.11 -22.11
N ALA A 157 -11.17 6.37 -21.87
CA ALA A 157 -12.08 7.30 -21.20
C ALA A 157 -13.36 7.51 -22.03
N LYS A 158 -14.51 7.61 -21.36
CA LYS A 158 -15.84 7.78 -21.99
C LYS A 158 -16.21 6.67 -22.96
N ALA A 159 -15.75 5.45 -22.70
CA ALA A 159 -16.00 4.30 -23.55
C ALA A 159 -16.68 3.15 -22.80
N ILE A 160 -17.18 2.22 -23.59
CA ILE A 160 -17.61 0.89 -23.19
C ILE A 160 -16.80 -0.07 -24.05
N ASP A 161 -16.27 -1.13 -23.47
CA ASP A 161 -15.59 -2.22 -24.19
C ASP A 161 -16.59 -3.38 -24.36
N TYR A 162 -16.69 -3.90 -25.57
CA TYR A 162 -17.65 -4.94 -25.97
C TYR A 162 -16.92 -6.24 -26.30
N TYR A 163 -17.43 -7.34 -25.77
CA TYR A 163 -16.96 -8.70 -26.05
C TYR A 163 -18.13 -9.57 -26.46
N THR A 164 -17.90 -10.60 -27.27
CA THR A 164 -18.94 -11.58 -27.63
C THR A 164 -18.52 -12.99 -27.26
N PHE A 165 -19.47 -13.82 -26.83
CA PHE A 165 -19.25 -15.22 -26.53
C PHE A 165 -20.47 -16.05 -26.96
N GLU A 166 -20.27 -17.34 -27.21
CA GLU A 166 -21.36 -18.28 -27.53
C GLU A 166 -21.65 -19.15 -26.30
N ALA A 167 -22.93 -19.38 -26.03
CA ALA A 167 -23.37 -20.20 -24.90
C ALA A 167 -24.61 -21.04 -25.25
N LYS A 168 -24.80 -22.13 -24.52
CA LYS A 168 -25.97 -23.03 -24.67
C LYS A 168 -26.99 -22.81 -23.56
N LYS A 169 -28.25 -23.10 -23.86
CA LYS A 169 -29.33 -23.11 -22.88
C LYS A 169 -28.97 -23.97 -21.67
N GLY A 170 -29.10 -23.39 -20.47
CA GLY A 170 -28.84 -24.08 -19.21
C GLY A 170 -27.35 -24.23 -18.85
N GLN A 171 -26.43 -23.71 -19.65
CA GLN A 171 -25.00 -23.66 -19.31
C GLN A 171 -24.76 -22.57 -18.26
N ARG A 172 -24.21 -22.92 -17.09
CA ARG A 172 -23.91 -21.93 -16.04
C ARG A 172 -22.54 -21.29 -16.29
N LEU A 173 -22.54 -19.98 -16.50
CA LEU A 173 -21.36 -19.19 -16.83
C LEU A 173 -21.16 -18.08 -15.81
N VAL A 174 -19.93 -17.92 -15.34
CA VAL A 174 -19.54 -16.80 -14.47
C VAL A 174 -18.71 -15.81 -15.26
N VAL A 175 -19.15 -14.55 -15.26
CA VAL A 175 -18.43 -13.43 -15.85
C VAL A 175 -17.84 -12.57 -14.73
N THR A 176 -16.52 -12.41 -14.71
CA THR A 176 -15.82 -11.61 -13.69
C THR A 176 -14.87 -10.59 -14.30
N SER A 177 -14.65 -9.49 -13.59
CA SER A 177 -13.70 -8.44 -13.96
C SER A 177 -12.77 -8.15 -12.79
N ALA A 178 -11.55 -8.68 -12.85
CA ALA A 178 -10.51 -8.29 -11.91
C ALA A 178 -10.00 -6.89 -12.29
N ALA A 179 -10.28 -5.91 -11.42
CA ALA A 179 -9.87 -4.52 -11.59
C ALA A 179 -9.24 -3.96 -10.31
N ALA A 180 -10.04 -3.46 -9.36
CA ALA A 180 -9.52 -2.86 -8.12
C ALA A 180 -8.56 -3.80 -7.36
N GLY A 181 -8.87 -5.10 -7.31
CA GLY A 181 -8.02 -6.11 -6.66
C GLY A 181 -6.68 -6.38 -7.35
N ILE A 182 -6.46 -5.86 -8.56
CA ILE A 182 -5.18 -5.93 -9.28
C ILE A 182 -4.54 -4.55 -9.44
N ASP A 183 -4.83 -3.62 -8.51
CA ASP A 183 -4.39 -2.23 -8.51
C ASP A 183 -4.94 -1.35 -9.64
N SER A 184 -5.96 -1.77 -10.38
CA SER A 184 -6.56 -0.89 -11.39
C SER A 184 -7.32 0.28 -10.75
N LYS A 185 -7.29 1.45 -11.39
CA LYS A 185 -8.18 2.57 -11.03
C LYS A 185 -9.61 2.38 -11.53
N LEU A 186 -9.87 1.34 -12.33
CA LEU A 186 -11.18 1.02 -12.86
C LEU A 186 -12.13 0.54 -11.76
N LYS A 187 -13.29 1.20 -11.64
CA LYS A 187 -14.45 0.68 -10.90
C LYS A 187 -15.37 -0.02 -11.91
N SER A 188 -15.11 -1.30 -12.12
CA SER A 188 -15.74 -2.06 -13.22
C SER A 188 -17.25 -2.20 -13.03
N VAL A 189 -17.99 -1.90 -14.08
CA VAL A 189 -19.39 -2.28 -14.27
C VAL A 189 -19.43 -3.34 -15.36
N LEU A 190 -20.02 -4.49 -15.02
CA LEU A 190 -20.24 -5.61 -15.92
C LEU A 190 -21.69 -5.70 -16.34
N ILE A 191 -21.90 -5.99 -17.62
CA ILE A 191 -23.22 -6.25 -18.19
C ILE A 191 -23.12 -7.46 -19.10
N VAL A 192 -24.03 -8.43 -18.93
CA VAL A 192 -24.31 -9.44 -19.95
C VAL A 192 -25.56 -9.03 -20.70
N ALA A 193 -25.49 -9.05 -22.02
CA ALA A 193 -26.51 -8.59 -22.96
C ALA A 193 -26.81 -9.66 -24.01
N ASP A 194 -27.97 -9.56 -24.67
CA ASP A 194 -28.29 -10.37 -25.85
C ASP A 194 -27.47 -9.95 -27.09
N GLU A 195 -27.65 -10.64 -28.22
CA GLU A 195 -26.92 -10.38 -29.48
C GLU A 195 -27.18 -8.97 -30.04
N ASP A 196 -28.38 -8.41 -29.80
CA ASP A 196 -28.77 -7.06 -30.21
C ASP A 196 -28.24 -5.98 -29.25
N GLY A 197 -27.63 -6.39 -28.14
CA GLY A 197 -27.05 -5.51 -27.13
C GLY A 197 -28.04 -5.02 -26.09
N ASN A 198 -29.20 -5.67 -25.90
CA ASN A 198 -30.10 -5.38 -24.79
C ASN A 198 -29.58 -6.02 -23.50
N ASP A 199 -29.52 -5.25 -22.41
CA ASP A 199 -28.98 -5.71 -21.13
C ASP A 199 -29.88 -6.80 -20.52
N LEU A 200 -29.28 -7.93 -20.13
CA LEU A 200 -29.94 -9.05 -19.46
C LEU A 200 -29.63 -9.07 -17.95
N GLN A 201 -28.36 -8.88 -17.59
CA GLN A 201 -27.91 -8.81 -16.20
C GLN A 201 -26.82 -7.74 -16.03
N VAL A 202 -26.77 -7.10 -14.86
CA VAL A 202 -25.85 -5.99 -14.56
C VAL A 202 -25.27 -6.12 -13.16
N GLU A 203 -23.94 -6.00 -13.06
CA GLU A 203 -23.18 -5.96 -11.81
C GLU A 203 -22.38 -4.66 -11.71
N ARG A 204 -22.67 -3.81 -10.70
CA ARG A 204 -22.14 -2.43 -10.59
C ARG A 204 -21.14 -2.20 -9.46
N ARG A 205 -20.90 -3.21 -8.62
CA ARG A 205 -20.15 -3.11 -7.36
C ARG A 205 -18.87 -3.95 -7.38
N GLY A 206 -18.41 -4.36 -8.57
CA GLY A 206 -17.16 -5.10 -8.75
C GLY A 206 -17.27 -6.59 -8.38
N GLY A 207 -18.47 -7.15 -8.43
CA GLY A 207 -18.74 -8.58 -8.24
C GLY A 207 -18.62 -9.42 -9.52
N ALA A 208 -19.37 -10.52 -9.54
CA ALA A 208 -19.47 -11.44 -10.66
C ALA A 208 -20.92 -11.51 -11.17
N ILE A 209 -21.10 -11.79 -12.45
CA ILE A 209 -22.41 -12.13 -13.02
C ILE A 209 -22.47 -13.66 -13.14
N ASP A 210 -23.43 -14.29 -12.47
CA ASP A 210 -23.77 -15.72 -12.60
C ASP A 210 -24.91 -15.88 -13.61
N PHE A 211 -24.54 -16.24 -14.84
CA PHE A 211 -25.41 -16.21 -16.00
C PHE A 211 -25.75 -17.62 -16.48
N THR A 212 -27.04 -17.90 -16.62
CA THR A 212 -27.54 -19.14 -17.24
C THR A 212 -28.44 -18.77 -18.43
N PRO A 213 -28.02 -19.00 -19.69
CA PRO A 213 -28.81 -18.66 -20.87
C PRO A 213 -30.13 -19.43 -20.93
N GLU A 214 -31.21 -18.77 -21.35
CA GLU A 214 -32.51 -19.39 -21.58
C GLU A 214 -32.64 -20.06 -22.97
N ALA A 215 -31.71 -19.73 -23.87
CA ALA A 215 -31.63 -20.25 -25.24
C ALA A 215 -30.15 -20.35 -25.68
N ASP A 216 -29.89 -21.20 -26.66
CA ASP A 216 -28.60 -21.26 -27.36
C ASP A 216 -28.42 -19.97 -28.17
N GLY A 217 -27.23 -19.39 -28.17
CA GLY A 217 -26.96 -18.22 -28.99
C GLY A 217 -25.68 -17.48 -28.66
N LYS A 218 -25.52 -16.35 -29.33
CA LYS A 218 -24.45 -15.38 -29.11
C LYS A 218 -24.91 -14.35 -28.08
N PHE A 219 -24.01 -14.01 -27.17
CA PHE A 219 -24.22 -13.03 -26.11
C PHE A 219 -23.10 -12.00 -26.12
N VAL A 220 -23.36 -10.87 -25.47
CA VAL A 220 -22.44 -9.72 -25.41
C VAL A 220 -22.07 -9.45 -23.95
N ILE A 221 -20.80 -9.16 -23.70
CA ILE A 221 -20.35 -8.59 -22.43
C ILE A 221 -19.97 -7.14 -22.68
N LYS A 222 -20.47 -6.25 -21.82
CA LYS A 222 -20.06 -4.85 -21.80
C LYS A 222 -19.29 -4.59 -20.52
N VAL A 223 -18.13 -3.94 -20.66
CA VAL A 223 -17.30 -3.48 -19.55
C VAL A 223 -17.19 -1.97 -19.64
N HIS A 224 -17.43 -1.25 -18.55
CA HIS A 224 -17.11 0.17 -18.47
C HIS A 224 -16.78 0.58 -17.03
N ASP A 225 -16.13 1.73 -16.88
CA ASP A 225 -15.95 2.34 -15.56
C ASP A 225 -17.28 2.89 -15.04
N LEU A 226 -17.53 2.80 -13.73
CA LEU A 226 -18.72 3.33 -13.07
C LEU A 226 -18.98 4.81 -13.38
N THR A 227 -17.92 5.58 -13.57
CA THR A 227 -17.97 7.01 -13.91
C THR A 227 -17.49 7.31 -15.34
N TYR A 228 -17.35 6.28 -16.17
CA TYR A 228 -16.77 6.34 -17.51
C TYR A 228 -15.35 6.93 -17.55
N GLY A 229 -14.57 6.74 -16.48
CA GLY A 229 -13.13 6.96 -16.46
C GLY A 229 -12.38 6.04 -17.42
N GLY A 230 -11.11 6.35 -17.69
CA GLY A 230 -10.26 5.54 -18.54
C GLY A 230 -8.86 6.14 -18.70
N GLY A 231 -7.96 5.39 -19.32
CA GLY A 231 -6.55 5.74 -19.49
C GLY A 231 -5.62 4.59 -19.09
N PRO A 232 -4.29 4.85 -19.02
CA PRO A 232 -3.29 3.80 -18.86
C PRO A 232 -3.42 3.01 -17.54
N TYR A 233 -4.09 3.59 -16.53
CA TYR A 233 -4.25 2.98 -15.20
C TYR A 233 -5.62 2.30 -14.99
N TYR A 234 -6.46 2.24 -16.04
CA TYR A 234 -7.80 1.64 -16.01
C TYR A 234 -7.81 0.30 -16.75
N PHE A 235 -6.94 -0.61 -16.32
CA PHE A 235 -6.82 -1.94 -16.89
C PHE A 235 -7.72 -2.96 -16.16
N TYR A 236 -7.99 -4.10 -16.78
CA TYR A 236 -8.78 -5.17 -16.17
C TYR A 236 -8.44 -6.53 -16.78
N ARG A 237 -8.78 -7.60 -16.05
CA ARG A 237 -8.81 -8.97 -16.57
C ARG A 237 -10.27 -9.46 -16.56
N LEU A 238 -10.87 -9.57 -17.75
CA LEU A 238 -12.23 -10.07 -17.95
C LEU A 238 -12.19 -11.58 -18.15
N ALA A 239 -12.89 -12.34 -17.32
CA ALA A 239 -13.02 -13.79 -17.47
C ALA A 239 -14.46 -14.19 -17.78
N VAL A 240 -14.62 -15.23 -18.60
CA VAL A 240 -15.88 -15.94 -18.82
C VAL A 240 -15.59 -17.42 -18.58
N GLU A 241 -16.18 -17.99 -17.54
CA GLU A 241 -15.87 -19.34 -17.07
C GLU A 241 -17.13 -20.18 -16.99
N GLU A 242 -17.10 -21.40 -17.50
CA GLU A 242 -18.13 -22.39 -17.22
C GLU A 242 -17.84 -23.05 -15.87
N ILE A 243 -18.83 -23.04 -14.99
CA ILE A 243 -18.71 -23.64 -13.66
C ILE A 243 -19.78 -24.72 -13.46
N ALA A 244 -19.50 -25.67 -12.57
CA ALA A 244 -20.47 -26.70 -12.23
C ALA A 244 -21.73 -26.08 -11.59
N ALA A 245 -22.87 -26.78 -11.70
CA ALA A 245 -24.15 -26.29 -11.19
C ALA A 245 -24.13 -26.05 -9.67
N ASP A 246 -23.32 -26.80 -8.94
CA ASP A 246 -23.14 -26.74 -7.48
C ASP A 246 -21.85 -26.00 -7.06
N ALA A 247 -21.05 -25.49 -8.01
CA ALA A 247 -19.84 -24.76 -7.69
C ALA A 247 -20.16 -23.37 -7.11
N VAL A 248 -19.38 -22.95 -6.12
CA VAL A 248 -19.42 -21.59 -5.60
C VAL A 248 -18.83 -20.64 -6.64
N VAL A 249 -19.47 -19.48 -6.84
CA VAL A 249 -19.00 -18.46 -7.77
C VAL A 249 -17.61 -17.96 -7.33
N PRO A 250 -16.56 -18.15 -8.16
CA PRO A 250 -15.21 -17.77 -7.77
C PRO A 250 -15.10 -16.25 -7.62
N ARG A 251 -14.45 -15.81 -6.56
CA ARG A 251 -14.02 -14.42 -6.41
C ARG A 251 -12.67 -14.25 -7.10
N PRO A 252 -12.48 -13.22 -7.95
CA PRO A 252 -11.17 -12.92 -8.49
C PRO A 252 -10.16 -12.68 -7.37
N ALA A 253 -8.96 -13.26 -7.52
CA ALA A 253 -7.87 -13.01 -6.60
C ALA A 253 -7.59 -11.49 -6.51
N SER A 254 -7.35 -11.01 -5.30
CA SER A 254 -7.25 -9.58 -5.00
C SER A 254 -6.11 -9.31 -4.05
N THR A 255 -5.54 -8.11 -4.15
CA THR A 255 -4.71 -7.52 -3.11
C THR A 255 -5.47 -7.46 -1.79
N ARG A 256 -4.71 -7.46 -0.69
CA ARG A 256 -5.23 -7.38 0.67
C ARG A 256 -5.18 -5.95 1.17
N ASN A 257 -6.28 -5.48 1.73
CA ASN A 257 -6.35 -4.21 2.43
C ASN A 257 -5.47 -4.23 3.69
N VAL A 258 -5.07 -3.05 4.17
CA VAL A 258 -4.18 -2.93 5.33
C VAL A 258 -4.80 -3.58 6.57
N ASN A 259 -6.10 -3.40 6.81
CA ASN A 259 -6.86 -3.97 7.92
C ASN A 259 -6.74 -5.51 8.04
N ALA A 260 -6.50 -6.21 6.93
CA ALA A 260 -6.40 -7.67 6.90
C ALA A 260 -5.14 -8.21 7.58
N PHE A 261 -4.14 -7.38 7.93
CA PHE A 261 -2.86 -7.83 8.48
C PHE A 261 -2.99 -8.60 9.80
N SER A 262 -4.04 -8.31 10.56
CA SER A 262 -4.34 -8.92 11.85
C SER A 262 -5.22 -10.16 11.71
N TRP A 263 -5.26 -10.80 10.53
CA TRP A 263 -5.96 -12.06 10.32
C TRP A 263 -5.17 -13.02 9.39
N PRO A 264 -5.15 -14.33 9.69
CA PRO A 264 -5.74 -15.00 10.88
C PRO A 264 -4.90 -14.82 12.17
N PRO A 265 -5.46 -15.12 13.35
CA PRO A 265 -4.69 -15.41 14.56
C PRO A 265 -3.67 -16.51 14.34
N THR A 266 -2.56 -16.44 15.07
CA THR A 266 -1.51 -17.47 15.04
C THR A 266 -2.13 -18.83 15.43
N ASP A 267 -1.69 -19.90 14.77
CA ASP A 267 -2.12 -21.28 15.01
C ASP A 267 -3.62 -21.58 14.77
N LEU A 268 -4.38 -20.64 14.20
CA LEU A 268 -5.74 -20.92 13.76
C LEU A 268 -5.74 -21.91 12.59
N ALA A 269 -6.61 -22.92 12.65
CA ALA A 269 -6.78 -23.88 11.56
C ALA A 269 -7.23 -23.18 10.27
N LEU A 270 -6.81 -23.70 9.10
CA LEU A 270 -7.18 -23.08 7.81
C LEU A 270 -8.70 -23.09 7.57
N THR A 271 -9.38 -24.15 7.97
CA THR A 271 -10.84 -24.29 7.90
C THR A 271 -11.45 -24.20 9.29
N ALA A 272 -12.70 -23.73 9.37
CA ALA A 272 -13.46 -23.74 10.61
C ALA A 272 -13.75 -25.17 11.08
N ALA A 273 -13.96 -25.34 12.39
CA ALA A 273 -14.28 -26.63 12.99
C ALA A 273 -15.74 -27.07 12.73
N SER A 274 -16.61 -26.11 12.44
CA SER A 274 -18.03 -26.31 12.18
C SER A 274 -18.58 -25.20 11.31
N THR A 275 -19.79 -25.40 10.78
CA THR A 275 -20.54 -24.39 10.04
C THR A 275 -21.77 -23.94 10.82
N GLU A 276 -22.30 -22.77 10.50
CA GLU A 276 -23.64 -22.39 10.91
C GLU A 276 -24.68 -23.41 10.41
N VAL A 277 -25.84 -23.43 11.08
CA VAL A 277 -26.98 -24.29 10.72
C VAL A 277 -28.24 -23.45 10.66
N GLU A 278 -28.71 -23.23 9.44
CA GLU A 278 -29.91 -22.45 9.15
C GLU A 278 -31.20 -23.32 9.18
N PRO A 279 -32.37 -22.77 9.56
CA PRO A 279 -32.60 -21.39 10.01
C PRO A 279 -32.25 -21.17 11.49
N ASN A 280 -31.40 -20.19 11.82
CA ASN A 280 -31.03 -19.77 13.19
C ASN A 280 -31.46 -18.30 13.51
N ASN A 281 -32.12 -17.64 12.56
CA ASN A 281 -32.55 -16.24 12.58
C ASN A 281 -33.39 -15.75 13.78
N GLN A 282 -34.00 -16.68 14.53
CA GLN A 282 -34.93 -16.38 15.63
C GLN A 282 -34.42 -17.01 16.91
N SER A 283 -34.71 -16.38 18.07
CA SER A 283 -34.34 -16.90 19.39
C SER A 283 -34.81 -18.35 19.63
N THR A 284 -35.98 -18.70 19.13
CA THR A 284 -36.54 -20.07 19.25
C THR A 284 -35.83 -21.12 18.41
N LYS A 285 -34.95 -20.67 17.49
CA LYS A 285 -34.16 -21.51 16.59
C LYS A 285 -32.66 -21.29 16.76
N ALA A 286 -32.23 -20.61 17.83
CA ALA A 286 -30.83 -20.32 18.07
C ALA A 286 -29.98 -21.60 18.02
N GLN A 287 -28.89 -21.55 17.26
CA GLN A 287 -27.96 -22.66 17.15
C GLN A 287 -27.24 -22.85 18.48
N GLN A 288 -27.37 -24.04 19.07
CA GLN A 288 -26.67 -24.39 20.30
C GLN A 288 -25.20 -24.64 20.00
N ILE A 289 -24.31 -23.96 20.73
CA ILE A 289 -22.85 -24.08 20.59
C ILE A 289 -22.20 -24.40 21.94
N THR A 290 -21.07 -25.07 21.89
CA THR A 290 -20.22 -25.34 23.06
C THR A 290 -18.95 -24.51 22.95
N LEU A 291 -18.54 -23.85 24.03
CA LEU A 291 -17.33 -23.03 24.05
C LEU A 291 -16.11 -23.85 24.51
N PRO A 292 -14.91 -23.65 23.91
CA PRO A 292 -14.62 -22.75 22.78
C PRO A 292 -15.17 -23.28 21.44
N CYS A 293 -15.40 -22.39 20.48
CA CYS A 293 -15.90 -22.73 19.14
C CYS A 293 -15.20 -21.95 18.02
N ASP A 294 -15.30 -22.49 16.80
CA ASP A 294 -14.80 -21.94 15.54
C ASP A 294 -15.79 -22.31 14.43
N ILE A 295 -16.51 -21.30 13.95
CA ILE A 295 -17.70 -21.45 13.10
C ILE A 295 -17.50 -20.61 11.83
N GLU A 296 -17.73 -21.23 10.68
CA GLU A 296 -17.91 -20.54 9.40
C GLU A 296 -19.40 -20.34 9.12
N GLY A 297 -19.77 -19.14 8.67
CA GLY A 297 -21.15 -18.80 8.33
C GLY A 297 -21.23 -17.72 7.27
N SER A 298 -22.43 -17.24 6.97
CA SER A 298 -22.69 -16.23 5.95
C SER A 298 -23.83 -15.30 6.32
N PHE A 299 -23.66 -14.01 6.06
CA PHE A 299 -24.74 -13.01 6.16
C PHE A 299 -25.69 -13.13 4.98
N PHE A 300 -26.39 -14.26 4.90
CA PHE A 300 -27.27 -14.61 3.79
C PHE A 300 -28.49 -15.38 4.28
N PRO A 301 -29.72 -14.97 3.92
CA PRO A 301 -30.08 -13.95 2.92
C PRO A 301 -29.90 -12.50 3.39
N ALA A 302 -30.30 -11.51 2.57
CA ALA A 302 -30.27 -10.11 3.01
C ALA A 302 -31.00 -9.90 4.35
N ALA A 303 -30.39 -9.09 5.23
CA ALA A 303 -30.83 -8.83 6.61
C ALA A 303 -30.80 -10.06 7.56
N ASP A 304 -29.98 -11.06 7.26
CA ASP A 304 -29.79 -12.23 8.10
C ASP A 304 -29.25 -11.91 9.52
N ILE A 305 -29.66 -12.73 10.50
CA ILE A 305 -29.27 -12.63 11.90
C ILE A 305 -28.88 -14.01 12.44
N ASP A 306 -27.59 -14.31 12.49
CA ASP A 306 -27.12 -15.54 13.10
C ASP A 306 -27.23 -15.52 14.62
N THR A 307 -28.10 -16.36 15.17
CA THR A 307 -28.30 -16.48 16.62
C THR A 307 -27.69 -17.75 17.17
N PHE A 308 -26.75 -17.61 18.09
CA PHE A 308 -26.09 -18.71 18.81
C PHE A 308 -26.40 -18.69 20.30
N GLU A 309 -26.48 -19.87 20.92
CA GLU A 309 -26.70 -20.03 22.35
C GLU A 309 -25.66 -20.92 23.02
N PHE A 310 -25.20 -20.51 24.19
CA PHE A 310 -24.25 -21.27 24.99
C PHE A 310 -24.52 -21.12 26.49
N THR A 311 -24.06 -22.08 27.28
CA THR A 311 -24.06 -21.98 28.74
C THR A 311 -22.68 -21.54 29.22
N ALA A 312 -22.64 -20.60 30.16
CA ALA A 312 -21.39 -20.13 30.77
C ALA A 312 -21.54 -19.96 32.28
N LYS A 313 -20.41 -19.98 32.99
CA LYS A 313 -20.33 -19.85 34.44
C LYS A 313 -19.84 -18.47 34.86
N LYS A 314 -20.35 -17.98 35.99
CA LYS A 314 -19.91 -16.75 36.64
C LYS A 314 -18.39 -16.73 36.79
N GLY A 315 -17.79 -15.61 36.40
CA GLY A 315 -16.35 -15.38 36.44
C GLY A 315 -15.61 -15.84 35.18
N GLU A 316 -16.27 -16.54 34.25
CA GLU A 316 -15.67 -16.82 32.96
C GLU A 316 -15.50 -15.56 32.12
N VAL A 317 -14.38 -15.49 31.40
CA VAL A 317 -14.12 -14.49 30.38
C VAL A 317 -13.89 -15.21 29.05
N TRP A 318 -14.61 -14.78 28.02
CA TRP A 318 -14.53 -15.30 26.67
C TRP A 318 -14.15 -14.18 25.71
N TRP A 319 -13.23 -14.45 24.80
CA TRP A 319 -12.87 -13.56 23.70
C TRP A 319 -13.62 -14.00 22.45
N VAL A 320 -14.26 -13.04 21.80
CA VAL A 320 -15.03 -13.19 20.57
C VAL A 320 -14.28 -12.45 19.47
N GLU A 321 -13.98 -13.15 18.39
CA GLU A 321 -13.37 -12.59 17.20
C GLU A 321 -14.17 -13.01 15.97
N VAL A 322 -14.51 -12.04 15.11
CA VAL A 322 -15.16 -12.29 13.83
C VAL A 322 -14.27 -11.76 12.72
N ALA A 323 -14.10 -12.52 11.64
CA ALA A 323 -13.46 -12.03 10.43
C ALA A 323 -14.38 -12.13 9.23
N SER A 324 -14.57 -11.01 8.55
CA SER A 324 -15.26 -10.90 7.27
C SER A 324 -14.67 -9.78 6.43
N GLU A 325 -14.58 -8.55 6.96
CA GLU A 325 -13.89 -7.45 6.28
C GLU A 325 -12.39 -7.75 6.09
N ARG A 326 -11.74 -8.37 7.09
CA ARG A 326 -10.35 -8.83 6.98
C ARG A 326 -10.17 -10.00 6.00
N LEU A 327 -11.26 -10.65 5.57
CA LEU A 327 -11.28 -11.58 4.43
C LEU A 327 -11.45 -10.86 3.07
N GLY A 328 -11.59 -9.53 3.09
CA GLY A 328 -11.75 -8.67 1.93
C GLY A 328 -13.20 -8.48 1.50
N LEU A 329 -14.18 -8.78 2.36
CA LEU A 329 -15.61 -8.72 2.06
C LEU A 329 -16.22 -7.36 2.46
N PRO A 330 -17.27 -6.90 1.77
CA PRO A 330 -17.88 -5.59 2.01
C PRO A 330 -18.93 -5.63 3.14
N THR A 331 -18.61 -6.26 4.27
CA THR A 331 -19.52 -6.49 5.41
C THR A 331 -19.08 -5.68 6.63
N ASP A 332 -20.02 -5.41 7.55
CA ASP A 332 -19.75 -4.73 8.82
C ASP A 332 -20.36 -5.51 9.99
N PRO A 333 -19.63 -6.54 10.51
CA PRO A 333 -20.13 -7.40 11.57
C PRO A 333 -20.40 -6.67 12.90
N SER A 334 -21.57 -6.91 13.49
CA SER A 334 -21.91 -6.47 14.85
C SER A 334 -22.50 -7.62 15.67
N ILE A 335 -22.12 -7.67 16.95
CA ILE A 335 -22.60 -8.67 17.91
C ILE A 335 -23.31 -8.02 19.09
N THR A 336 -24.46 -8.56 19.47
CA THR A 336 -25.04 -8.38 20.82
C THR A 336 -24.97 -9.68 21.60
N VAL A 337 -24.64 -9.58 22.89
CA VAL A 337 -24.68 -10.72 23.82
C VAL A 337 -25.67 -10.41 24.93
N ASN A 338 -26.60 -11.34 25.15
CA ASN A 338 -27.67 -11.26 26.14
C ASN A 338 -27.62 -12.47 27.07
N GLN A 339 -27.89 -12.28 28.36
CA GLN A 339 -28.20 -13.37 29.28
C GLN A 339 -29.68 -13.70 29.13
N VAL A 340 -30.01 -14.98 28.95
CA VAL A 340 -31.38 -15.45 28.85
C VAL A 340 -31.83 -15.95 30.23
N LYS A 341 -32.79 -15.24 30.83
CA LYS A 341 -33.46 -15.66 32.06
C LYS A 341 -34.84 -16.23 31.73
N LYS A 342 -35.14 -17.42 32.25
CA LYS A 342 -36.44 -18.07 32.04
C LYS A 342 -37.30 -17.94 33.30
N SER A 343 -38.53 -17.48 33.12
CA SER A 343 -39.56 -17.44 34.15
C SER A 343 -40.82 -18.12 33.60
N GLY A 344 -40.98 -19.42 33.88
CA GLY A 344 -41.97 -20.25 33.20
C GLY A 344 -41.68 -20.36 31.71
N ASP A 345 -42.69 -20.08 30.86
CA ASP A 345 -42.56 -20.09 29.39
C ASP A 345 -42.06 -18.75 28.82
N GLN A 346 -41.79 -17.75 29.67
CA GLN A 346 -41.29 -16.44 29.23
C GLN A 346 -39.77 -16.37 29.33
N GLU A 347 -39.14 -15.86 28.28
CA GLU A 347 -37.73 -15.50 28.25
C GLU A 347 -37.57 -13.99 28.41
N GLU A 348 -36.73 -13.59 29.36
CA GLU A 348 -36.22 -12.23 29.53
C GLU A 348 -34.76 -12.20 29.07
N GLU A 349 -34.42 -11.30 28.16
CA GLU A 349 -33.05 -11.06 27.71
C GLU A 349 -32.47 -9.85 28.44
N ILE A 350 -31.33 -10.03 29.10
CA ILE A 350 -30.59 -8.95 29.77
C ILE A 350 -29.32 -8.67 28.98
N ASP A 351 -29.14 -7.43 28.52
CA ASP A 351 -27.94 -7.00 27.79
C ASP A 351 -26.67 -7.24 28.62
N VAL A 352 -25.69 -7.92 28.02
CA VAL A 352 -24.37 -8.17 28.62
C VAL A 352 -23.34 -7.24 28.02
N THR A 353 -23.23 -7.25 26.69
CA THR A 353 -22.31 -6.39 25.93
C THR A 353 -22.72 -6.32 24.46
N GLN A 354 -22.28 -5.27 23.79
CA GLN A 354 -22.25 -5.18 22.33
C GLN A 354 -20.79 -5.13 21.88
N LEU A 355 -20.47 -5.86 20.81
CA LEU A 355 -19.15 -5.88 20.21
C LEU A 355 -19.26 -5.45 18.74
N SER A 356 -18.31 -4.65 18.30
CA SER A 356 -18.22 -4.11 16.94
C SER A 356 -16.75 -3.92 16.57
N ASP A 357 -16.50 -3.05 15.61
CA ASP A 357 -15.23 -2.63 15.03
C ASP A 357 -14.00 -2.80 15.95
N ILE A 358 -12.94 -3.36 15.37
CA ILE A 358 -11.58 -3.22 15.87
C ILE A 358 -11.14 -1.77 15.62
N PRO A 359 -11.00 -0.92 16.66
CA PRO A 359 -10.63 0.46 16.47
C PRO A 359 -9.23 0.55 15.87
N SER A 360 -9.01 1.51 14.97
CA SER A 360 -7.67 1.76 14.44
C SER A 360 -6.72 2.16 15.58
N PRO A 361 -5.57 1.48 15.76
CA PRO A 361 -4.62 1.81 16.82
C PRO A 361 -3.95 3.18 16.63
N VAL A 362 -4.08 3.76 15.45
CA VAL A 362 -3.65 5.12 15.10
C VAL A 362 -4.81 5.92 14.55
N LYS A 363 -4.79 7.24 14.73
CA LYS A 363 -5.76 8.12 14.08
C LYS A 363 -5.55 8.06 12.57
N VAL A 364 -6.52 7.52 11.83
CA VAL A 364 -6.50 7.49 10.36
C VAL A 364 -6.75 8.90 9.83
N SER A 365 -6.10 9.25 8.72
CA SER A 365 -6.33 10.53 8.05
C SER A 365 -7.81 10.73 7.72
N SER A 366 -8.37 11.88 8.08
CA SER A 366 -9.75 12.23 7.74
C SER A 366 -9.94 12.65 6.27
N ASN A 367 -8.85 12.94 5.55
CA ASN A 367 -8.88 13.50 4.19
C ASN A 367 -7.89 12.83 3.23
N GLY A 368 -7.33 11.68 3.62
CA GLY A 368 -6.37 10.92 2.81
C GLY A 368 -4.95 11.50 2.82
N TYR A 369 -4.64 12.54 3.60
CA TYR A 369 -3.29 13.07 3.75
C TYR A 369 -2.86 13.28 5.22
N SER A 370 -1.54 13.32 5.45
CA SER A 370 -0.86 13.24 6.75
C SER A 370 -1.18 14.32 7.79
N TYR A 371 -2.10 15.27 7.54
CA TYR A 371 -2.29 16.41 8.45
C TYR A 371 -2.74 15.97 9.84
N ASP A 372 -3.59 14.95 9.90
CA ASP A 372 -4.20 14.49 11.15
C ASP A 372 -4.06 12.98 11.40
N GLY A 373 -3.36 12.26 10.53
CA GLY A 373 -3.12 10.83 10.61
C GLY A 373 -2.52 10.25 9.33
N PRO A 374 -1.88 9.07 9.36
CA PRO A 374 -1.53 8.36 8.14
C PRO A 374 -2.80 7.91 7.39
N PRO A 375 -2.78 7.85 6.04
CA PRO A 375 -3.84 7.25 5.24
C PRO A 375 -3.92 5.71 5.35
N TYR A 376 -3.17 5.09 6.27
CA TYR A 376 -3.18 3.64 6.53
C TYR A 376 -4.15 3.32 7.67
N ASN A 377 -5.17 2.50 7.42
CA ASN A 377 -6.11 2.03 8.44
C ASN A 377 -5.70 0.63 8.93
N ALA A 378 -5.28 0.55 10.20
CA ALA A 378 -4.94 -0.70 10.87
C ALA A 378 -6.05 -1.18 11.84
N GLY A 379 -7.21 -0.53 11.83
CA GLY A 379 -8.45 -1.06 12.43
C GLY A 379 -9.22 -1.91 11.43
N SER A 380 -10.43 -2.33 11.79
CA SER A 380 -11.34 -3.08 10.92
C SER A 380 -12.77 -2.96 11.43
N SER A 381 -13.75 -3.05 10.54
CA SER A 381 -15.18 -3.19 10.88
C SER A 381 -15.50 -4.58 11.47
N ASP A 382 -14.55 -5.52 11.43
CA ASP A 382 -14.62 -6.80 12.11
C ASP A 382 -14.60 -6.68 13.64
N ILE A 383 -14.78 -7.80 14.35
CA ILE A 383 -14.89 -7.82 15.81
C ILE A 383 -13.66 -8.47 16.45
N LEU A 384 -13.15 -7.84 17.51
CA LEU A 384 -12.27 -8.47 18.51
C LEU A 384 -12.61 -7.90 19.89
N GLY A 385 -13.27 -8.68 20.74
CA GLY A 385 -13.76 -8.19 22.03
C GLY A 385 -13.90 -9.26 23.09
N LYS A 386 -14.13 -8.82 24.34
CA LYS A 386 -14.31 -9.71 25.50
C LYS A 386 -15.75 -9.71 25.99
N VAL A 387 -16.19 -10.87 26.47
CA VAL A 387 -17.46 -11.11 27.14
C VAL A 387 -17.17 -11.60 28.55
N GLU A 388 -17.64 -10.85 29.55
CA GLU A 388 -17.47 -11.18 30.97
C GLU A 388 -18.78 -11.75 31.55
N ILE A 389 -18.71 -12.98 32.06
CA ILE A 389 -19.88 -13.71 32.56
C ILE A 389 -20.08 -13.39 34.04
N LYS A 390 -21.16 -12.66 34.35
CA LYS A 390 -21.45 -12.18 35.72
C LYS A 390 -22.28 -13.15 36.56
N GLU A 391 -23.01 -14.05 35.91
CA GLU A 391 -23.91 -15.03 36.53
C GLU A 391 -23.84 -16.35 35.77
N ASP A 392 -24.11 -17.48 36.45
CA ASP A 392 -24.28 -18.75 35.74
C ASP A 392 -25.56 -18.68 34.90
N GLY A 393 -25.53 -19.19 33.67
CA GLY A 393 -26.74 -19.25 32.88
C GLY A 393 -26.52 -19.49 31.40
N VAL A 394 -27.61 -19.32 30.66
CA VAL A 394 -27.65 -19.38 29.20
C VAL A 394 -27.44 -17.97 28.66
N TYR A 395 -26.60 -17.87 27.64
CA TYR A 395 -26.27 -16.64 26.94
C TYR A 395 -26.59 -16.81 25.45
N ARG A 396 -27.09 -15.74 24.85
CA ARG A 396 -27.46 -15.66 23.45
C ARG A 396 -26.61 -14.60 22.78
N LEU A 397 -25.95 -14.97 21.69
CA LEU A 397 -25.12 -14.12 20.85
C LEU A 397 -25.84 -13.96 19.51
N ARG A 398 -26.11 -12.72 19.09
CA ARG A 398 -26.67 -12.40 17.77
C ARG A 398 -25.61 -11.70 16.95
N LEU A 399 -25.32 -12.22 15.77
CA LEU A 399 -24.35 -11.69 14.82
C LEU A 399 -25.08 -11.17 13.58
N THR A 400 -24.74 -9.96 13.12
CA THR A 400 -25.42 -9.28 11.99
C THR A 400 -24.42 -8.49 11.15
N ASP A 401 -24.71 -8.24 9.87
CA ASP A 401 -24.06 -7.20 9.06
C ASP A 401 -24.87 -5.89 9.16
N LEU A 402 -24.27 -4.82 9.70
CA LEU A 402 -24.94 -3.51 9.88
C LEU A 402 -25.45 -2.91 8.56
N PHE A 403 -24.85 -3.30 7.43
CA PHE A 403 -25.25 -2.88 6.09
C PHE A 403 -25.86 -4.03 5.26
N GLY A 404 -26.16 -5.17 5.90
CA GLY A 404 -26.64 -6.40 5.25
C GLY A 404 -28.06 -6.32 4.70
N GLY A 405 -28.84 -5.31 5.08
CA GLY A 405 -30.25 -5.18 4.70
C GLY A 405 -30.54 -5.07 3.19
N THR A 406 -29.51 -4.92 2.35
CA THR A 406 -29.64 -4.88 0.88
C THR A 406 -28.67 -5.81 0.15
N ARG A 407 -27.90 -6.63 0.88
CA ARG A 407 -26.88 -7.51 0.31
C ARG A 407 -27.38 -8.94 0.38
N ASP A 408 -27.79 -9.48 -0.75
CA ASP A 408 -28.29 -10.86 -0.88
C ASP A 408 -27.25 -11.68 -1.65
N ASP A 409 -26.13 -11.98 -0.99
CA ASP A 409 -24.99 -12.67 -1.61
C ASP A 409 -24.37 -13.65 -0.60
N GLU A 410 -24.50 -14.95 -0.88
CA GLU A 410 -23.98 -16.06 -0.06
C GLU A 410 -22.46 -15.99 0.19
N ARG A 411 -21.73 -15.17 -0.59
CA ARG A 411 -20.28 -14.97 -0.45
C ARG A 411 -19.91 -13.97 0.65
N ASN A 412 -20.88 -13.32 1.29
CA ASN A 412 -20.66 -12.48 2.47
C ASN A 412 -20.44 -13.35 3.72
N ILE A 413 -19.44 -14.23 3.63
CA ILE A 413 -19.08 -15.20 4.68
C ILE A 413 -18.38 -14.52 5.86
N TYR A 414 -18.49 -15.12 7.04
CA TYR A 414 -17.72 -14.75 8.21
C TYR A 414 -17.09 -15.98 8.87
N ARG A 415 -16.07 -15.75 9.69
CA ARG A 415 -15.54 -16.75 10.62
C ARG A 415 -15.61 -16.24 12.06
N LEU A 416 -16.39 -16.91 12.89
CA LEU A 416 -16.62 -16.61 14.30
C LEU A 416 -15.79 -17.54 15.19
N ILE A 417 -14.96 -16.96 16.05
CA ILE A 417 -14.16 -17.67 17.04
C ILE A 417 -14.55 -17.18 18.43
N ILE A 418 -14.86 -18.12 19.33
CA ILE A 418 -15.05 -17.84 20.75
C ILE A 418 -14.08 -18.70 21.56
N ARG A 419 -13.17 -18.07 22.30
CA ARG A 419 -12.05 -18.74 22.98
C ARG A 419 -11.74 -18.15 24.35
N LYS A 420 -10.97 -18.89 25.16
CA LYS A 420 -10.30 -18.29 26.33
C LYS A 420 -9.17 -17.38 25.83
N ALA A 421 -8.74 -16.44 26.68
CA ALA A 421 -7.68 -15.49 26.32
C ALA A 421 -6.42 -16.22 25.82
N GLN A 422 -5.96 -15.85 24.64
CA GLN A 422 -4.67 -16.25 24.06
C GLN A 422 -3.89 -14.97 23.75
N PRO A 423 -3.21 -14.38 24.75
CA PRO A 423 -2.49 -13.11 24.57
C PRO A 423 -1.53 -13.20 23.39
N ASP A 424 -1.64 -12.28 22.44
CA ASP A 424 -0.79 -12.23 21.25
C ASP A 424 -0.82 -10.83 20.63
N PHE A 425 -0.15 -10.64 19.51
CA PHE A 425 -0.17 -9.42 18.74
C PHE A 425 0.05 -9.68 17.25
N ALA A 426 -0.37 -8.73 16.42
CA ALA A 426 -0.03 -8.67 14.99
C ALA A 426 0.53 -7.28 14.70
N ILE A 427 1.53 -7.20 13.81
CA ILE A 427 2.14 -5.91 13.42
C ILE A 427 2.08 -5.69 11.92
N VAL A 428 2.00 -4.42 11.52
CA VAL A 428 2.14 -3.96 10.14
C VAL A 428 3.04 -2.73 10.10
N GLY A 429 3.93 -2.66 9.11
CA GLY A 429 4.83 -1.53 8.90
C GLY A 429 4.59 -0.81 7.57
N TRP A 430 4.95 0.47 7.51
CA TRP A 430 5.04 1.24 6.27
C TRP A 430 6.09 2.35 6.39
N ALA A 431 6.55 2.86 5.26
CA ALA A 431 7.43 4.04 5.23
C ALA A 431 6.77 5.23 5.94
N LEU A 432 7.51 5.90 6.82
CA LEU A 432 6.98 7.02 7.59
C LEU A 432 6.31 8.06 6.67
N HIS A 433 5.07 8.40 7.02
CA HIS A 433 4.28 9.38 6.32
C HIS A 433 4.35 10.70 7.10
N MET A 434 5.07 11.68 6.56
CA MET A 434 5.29 12.98 7.20
C MET A 434 4.70 14.10 6.36
N ASN A 435 4.14 15.10 7.03
CA ASN A 435 3.83 16.37 6.38
C ASN A 435 5.11 17.19 6.22
N LEU A 436 5.55 17.42 4.98
CA LEU A 436 6.84 18.08 4.74
C LEU A 436 6.71 19.58 4.49
N ARG A 437 5.52 20.08 4.18
CA ARG A 437 5.22 21.52 4.08
C ARG A 437 3.74 21.77 4.20
N ASN A 438 3.37 22.98 4.58
CA ASN A 438 1.96 23.37 4.58
C ASN A 438 1.34 23.17 3.18
N GLY A 439 0.25 22.42 3.10
CA GLY A 439 -0.43 22.11 1.84
C GLY A 439 0.26 21.07 0.96
N ASP A 440 1.33 20.40 1.43
CA ASP A 440 1.70 19.10 0.83
C ASP A 440 0.50 18.16 0.94
N ARG A 441 0.24 17.42 -0.13
CA ARG A 441 -0.89 16.50 -0.29
C ARG A 441 -0.46 15.21 -0.98
N ASN A 442 0.84 14.97 -1.03
CA ASN A 442 1.43 13.82 -1.70
C ASN A 442 1.26 12.57 -0.83
N ALA A 443 0.58 11.56 -1.35
CA ALA A 443 0.57 10.21 -0.81
C ALA A 443 1.27 9.28 -1.81
N LEU A 444 2.59 9.28 -1.76
CA LEU A 444 3.43 8.54 -2.71
C LEU A 444 3.74 7.14 -2.18
N SER A 445 3.79 6.16 -3.07
CA SER A 445 4.44 4.89 -2.80
C SER A 445 5.94 5.15 -2.55
N LYS A 446 6.43 4.75 -1.37
CA LYS A 446 7.82 4.89 -0.95
C LYS A 446 8.43 3.48 -0.84
N PRO A 447 9.07 2.94 -1.90
CA PRO A 447 9.80 1.68 -1.78
C PRO A 447 10.95 1.83 -0.78
N ILE A 448 11.38 0.74 -0.13
CA ILE A 448 12.61 0.72 0.67
C ILE A 448 13.81 0.62 -0.29
N ALA A 449 14.01 1.68 -1.06
CA ALA A 449 15.09 1.86 -2.02
C ALA A 449 16.08 2.88 -1.47
N LEU A 450 17.09 2.37 -0.76
CA LEU A 450 18.03 3.16 0.01
C LEU A 450 19.13 3.73 -0.90
N ARG A 451 19.45 4.99 -0.65
CA ARG A 451 20.70 5.62 -1.10
C ARG A 451 21.79 5.34 -0.06
N GLY A 452 23.04 5.28 -0.49
CA GLY A 452 24.17 5.12 0.43
C GLY A 452 24.16 6.21 1.51
N GLY A 453 24.27 5.81 2.77
CA GLY A 453 24.30 6.70 3.94
C GLY A 453 22.94 7.23 4.40
N ALA A 454 21.83 6.73 3.81
CA ALA A 454 20.47 7.09 4.20
C ALA A 454 19.95 6.21 5.35
N THR A 455 19.12 6.80 6.21
CA THR A 455 18.28 6.06 7.17
C THR A 455 16.82 6.30 6.82
N MET A 456 16.06 5.23 6.61
CA MET A 456 14.63 5.27 6.32
C MET A 456 13.84 4.82 7.55
N PRO A 457 12.97 5.68 8.12
CA PRO A 457 12.09 5.30 9.21
C PRO A 457 10.86 4.56 8.68
N ILE A 458 10.59 3.41 9.27
CA ILE A 458 9.39 2.60 9.07
C ILE A 458 8.52 2.76 10.31
N GLU A 459 7.32 3.31 10.14
CA GLU A 459 6.31 3.33 11.19
C GLU A 459 5.70 1.94 11.29
N VAL A 460 5.64 1.37 12.50
CA VAL A 460 5.09 0.04 12.77
C VAL A 460 3.94 0.19 13.74
N VAL A 461 2.78 -0.36 13.37
CA VAL A 461 1.56 -0.36 14.17
C VAL A 461 1.25 -1.78 14.63
N VAL A 462 0.70 -1.90 15.84
CA VAL A 462 0.33 -3.18 16.46
C VAL A 462 -1.17 -3.23 16.77
N VAL A 463 -1.79 -4.37 16.45
CA VAL A 463 -3.06 -4.80 17.07
C VAL A 463 -2.71 -5.84 18.14
N ARG A 464 -3.01 -5.50 19.40
CA ARG A 464 -2.82 -6.37 20.57
C ARG A 464 -4.07 -7.22 20.75
N ARG A 465 -3.87 -8.52 21.01
CA ARG A 465 -4.96 -9.50 21.16
C ARG A 465 -5.08 -9.98 22.59
N ASP A 466 -6.31 -10.30 22.95
CA ASP A 466 -6.68 -11.08 24.13
C ASP A 466 -6.08 -10.57 25.46
N GLY A 467 -5.88 -9.26 25.59
CA GLY A 467 -5.34 -8.61 26.78
C GLY A 467 -3.81 -8.51 26.85
N TYR A 468 -3.09 -8.86 25.78
CA TYR A 468 -1.64 -8.69 25.74
C TYR A 468 -1.23 -7.20 25.79
N ASP A 469 -0.50 -6.81 26.84
CA ASP A 469 -0.10 -5.41 27.06
C ASP A 469 1.43 -5.22 27.10
N GLY A 470 2.22 -6.27 26.94
CA GLY A 470 3.68 -6.22 27.12
C GLY A 470 4.45 -5.43 26.05
N PRO A 471 5.75 -5.17 26.27
CA PRO A 471 6.60 -4.49 25.30
C PRO A 471 6.87 -5.38 24.07
N ILE A 472 6.99 -4.78 22.89
CA ILE A 472 7.29 -5.50 21.64
C ILE A 472 8.55 -4.92 21.01
N GLU A 473 9.61 -5.71 20.94
CA GLU A 473 10.86 -5.36 20.24
C GLU A 473 10.66 -5.50 18.74
N LEU A 474 10.92 -4.44 17.98
CA LEU A 474 10.82 -4.46 16.53
C LEU A 474 12.16 -4.90 15.91
N GLY A 475 12.10 -5.58 14.77
CA GLY A 475 13.30 -5.91 14.02
C GLY A 475 13.01 -6.20 12.56
N MET A 476 14.08 -6.24 11.77
CA MET A 476 14.02 -6.68 10.39
C MET A 476 15.29 -7.44 10.05
N GLU A 477 15.13 -8.59 9.39
CA GLU A 477 16.22 -9.49 9.00
C GLU A 477 16.21 -9.75 7.49
N ASN A 478 17.23 -10.48 7.01
CA ASN A 478 17.46 -10.74 5.59
C ASN A 478 17.61 -9.46 4.76
N LEU A 479 18.47 -8.54 5.23
CA LEU A 479 18.75 -7.25 4.58
C LEU A 479 19.91 -7.37 3.57
N PRO A 480 20.01 -6.46 2.59
CA PRO A 480 21.15 -6.41 1.69
C PRO A 480 22.48 -6.15 2.43
N GLU A 481 23.60 -6.52 1.81
CA GLU A 481 24.93 -6.17 2.33
C GLU A 481 25.05 -4.66 2.57
N GLY A 482 25.64 -4.28 3.70
CA GLY A 482 25.77 -2.88 4.10
C GLY A 482 24.46 -2.21 4.57
N VAL A 483 23.38 -2.97 4.76
CA VAL A 483 22.11 -2.46 5.31
C VAL A 483 21.86 -3.08 6.69
N THR A 484 21.48 -2.23 7.65
CA THR A 484 21.12 -2.63 9.01
C THR A 484 19.72 -2.15 9.36
N ALA A 485 19.09 -2.82 10.33
CA ALA A 485 17.84 -2.37 10.92
C ALA A 485 17.98 -2.29 12.45
N SER A 486 17.62 -1.13 12.99
CA SER A 486 17.62 -0.86 14.42
C SER A 486 16.19 -0.54 14.86
N GLY A 487 15.58 -1.49 15.57
CA GLY A 487 14.18 -1.35 16.01
C GLY A 487 14.07 -0.59 17.31
N LEU A 488 13.07 0.29 17.39
CA LEU A 488 12.59 0.82 18.66
C LEU A 488 11.58 -0.16 19.26
N THR A 489 11.57 -0.29 20.58
CA THR A 489 10.56 -1.07 21.30
C THR A 489 9.23 -0.32 21.29
N ILE A 490 8.13 -1.00 20.95
CA ILE A 490 6.77 -0.51 21.24
C ILE A 490 6.52 -0.75 22.73
N PRO A 491 6.36 0.31 23.55
CA PRO A 491 6.20 0.13 25.00
C PRO A 491 4.88 -0.55 25.36
N PRO A 492 4.74 -0.99 26.64
CA PRO A 492 3.49 -1.54 27.13
C PRO A 492 2.29 -0.62 26.89
N GLY A 493 1.17 -1.18 26.43
CA GLY A 493 -0.05 -0.44 26.09
C GLY A 493 0.03 0.54 24.92
N LYS A 494 1.20 0.70 24.29
CA LYS A 494 1.35 1.52 23.09
C LYS A 494 1.04 0.72 21.82
N CYS A 495 0.65 1.46 20.79
CA CYS A 495 0.14 0.95 19.54
C CYS A 495 1.05 1.20 18.34
N CYS A 496 2.13 1.96 18.51
CA CYS A 496 3.03 2.35 17.44
C CYS A 496 4.49 2.39 17.89
N GLY A 497 5.40 2.12 16.97
CA GLY A 497 6.84 2.30 17.11
C GLY A 497 7.49 2.62 15.77
N THR A 498 8.81 2.83 15.78
CA THR A 498 9.58 3.07 14.57
C THR A 498 10.67 2.02 14.44
N LEU A 499 10.90 1.53 13.23
CA LEU A 499 12.05 0.72 12.85
C LEU A 499 12.91 1.56 11.90
N LEU A 500 14.21 1.65 12.16
CA LEU A 500 15.14 2.43 11.36
C LEU A 500 15.93 1.50 10.45
N VAL A 501 15.82 1.67 9.13
CA VAL A 501 16.59 0.88 8.15
C VAL A 501 17.67 1.78 7.55
N THR A 502 18.93 1.46 7.80
CA THR A 502 20.08 2.30 7.44
C THR A 502 20.96 1.59 6.42
N ALA A 503 21.28 2.28 5.32
CA ALA A 503 22.33 1.84 4.40
C ALA A 503 23.64 2.56 4.74
N GLU A 504 24.74 1.82 4.80
CA GLU A 504 26.08 2.39 4.87
C GLU A 504 26.38 3.26 3.64
N GLU A 505 27.30 4.23 3.78
CA GLU A 505 27.59 5.20 2.71
C GLU A 505 27.99 4.53 1.39
N HIS A 506 28.76 3.45 1.49
CA HIS A 506 29.23 2.67 0.36
C HIS A 506 28.58 1.28 0.30
N ALA A 507 27.36 1.13 0.82
CA ALA A 507 26.62 -0.11 0.71
C ALA A 507 26.50 -0.51 -0.78
N PRO A 508 26.89 -1.75 -1.15
CA PRO A 508 26.84 -2.19 -2.53
C PRO A 508 25.40 -2.23 -3.03
N ARG A 509 25.23 -2.10 -4.35
CA ARG A 509 23.93 -2.33 -5.00
C ARG A 509 23.45 -3.73 -4.67
N GLY A 510 22.24 -3.84 -4.13
CA GLY A 510 21.71 -5.11 -3.64
C GLY A 510 20.20 -5.07 -3.43
N LEU A 511 19.61 -6.26 -3.35
CA LEU A 511 18.19 -6.44 -3.06
C LEU A 511 17.95 -7.79 -2.38
N THR A 512 17.18 -7.75 -1.30
CA THR A 512 16.66 -8.91 -0.60
C THR A 512 15.17 -8.75 -0.32
N SER A 513 14.49 -9.86 -0.02
CA SER A 513 13.14 -9.83 0.54
C SER A 513 13.26 -10.00 2.06
N ALA A 514 13.17 -8.88 2.78
CA ALA A 514 13.38 -8.80 4.21
C ALA A 514 12.18 -9.37 5.00
N SER A 515 12.40 -9.65 6.28
CA SER A 515 11.34 -10.08 7.20
C SER A 515 11.19 -9.06 8.32
N LEU A 516 10.09 -8.31 8.33
CA LEU A 516 9.71 -7.46 9.47
C LEU A 516 9.16 -8.34 10.57
N PHE A 517 9.60 -8.16 11.82
CA PHE A 517 9.08 -8.94 12.94
C PHE A 517 8.94 -8.11 14.23
N GLY A 518 8.07 -8.60 15.11
CA GLY A 518 7.96 -8.16 16.49
C GLY A 518 8.29 -9.33 17.42
N ARG A 519 9.10 -9.09 18.44
CA ARG A 519 9.47 -10.06 19.46
C ARG A 519 8.97 -9.60 20.81
N ALA A 520 8.36 -10.52 21.56
CA ALA A 520 7.80 -10.19 22.86
C ALA A 520 7.80 -11.40 23.78
N GLU A 521 7.78 -11.17 25.09
CA GLU A 521 7.54 -12.22 26.08
C GLU A 521 6.03 -12.35 26.31
N ILE A 522 5.50 -13.56 26.14
CA ILE A 522 4.10 -13.93 26.37
C ILE A 522 4.09 -15.17 27.25
N ASP A 523 3.42 -15.10 28.40
CA ASP A 523 3.32 -16.19 29.37
C ASP A 523 4.68 -16.85 29.71
N GLY A 524 5.72 -16.02 29.90
CA GLY A 524 7.07 -16.46 30.22
C GLY A 524 7.87 -17.01 29.04
N LYS A 525 7.35 -16.93 27.81
CA LYS A 525 8.00 -17.43 26.59
C LYS A 525 8.25 -16.30 25.61
N MET A 526 9.47 -16.27 25.06
CA MET A 526 9.78 -15.38 23.94
C MET A 526 9.09 -15.89 22.67
N VAL A 527 8.24 -15.04 22.09
CA VAL A 527 7.59 -15.27 20.79
C VAL A 527 8.07 -14.25 19.78
N THR A 528 8.13 -14.68 18.52
CA THR A 528 8.38 -13.80 17.37
C THR A 528 7.18 -13.89 16.44
N ARG A 529 6.66 -12.74 16.00
CA ARG A 529 5.58 -12.63 15.02
C ARG A 529 6.08 -11.91 13.79
N GLN A 530 5.91 -12.55 12.63
CA GLN A 530 6.18 -11.90 11.35
C GLN A 530 5.13 -10.82 11.10
N GLY A 531 5.60 -9.67 10.67
CA GLY A 531 4.81 -8.50 10.36
C GLY A 531 4.46 -8.41 8.88
N SER A 532 3.35 -7.75 8.58
CA SER A 532 3.03 -7.34 7.21
C SER A 532 3.68 -6.00 6.87
N TYR A 533 3.85 -5.70 5.58
CA TYR A 533 4.26 -4.36 5.14
C TYR A 533 3.23 -3.79 4.19
N ALA A 534 2.92 -2.50 4.33
CA ALA A 534 1.93 -1.80 3.52
C ALA A 534 2.57 -0.71 2.66
N SER A 535 1.97 -0.45 1.50
CA SER A 535 2.34 0.68 0.66
C SER A 535 1.16 1.19 -0.14
N MET A 536 1.29 2.38 -0.71
CA MET A 536 0.30 2.94 -1.62
C MET A 536 0.29 2.15 -2.94
N ALA A 537 -0.91 1.76 -3.39
CA ALA A 537 -1.10 1.16 -4.70
C ALA A 537 -0.68 2.14 -5.80
N TRP A 538 -0.91 3.44 -5.65
CA TRP A 538 -0.53 4.47 -6.64
C TRP A 538 0.17 5.64 -6.00
N PRO A 539 1.15 6.28 -6.69
CA PRO A 539 1.60 7.60 -6.29
C PRO A 539 0.49 8.63 -6.54
N VAL A 540 -0.03 9.21 -5.46
CA VAL A 540 -1.00 10.30 -5.52
C VAL A 540 -0.28 11.60 -5.22
N THR A 541 -0.17 12.48 -6.21
CA THR A 541 0.47 13.80 -6.07
C THR A 541 -0.46 14.85 -5.43
N ASN A 542 -1.74 14.54 -5.28
CA ASN A 542 -2.69 15.42 -4.61
C ASN A 542 -3.89 14.63 -4.07
N ALA A 543 -3.88 14.35 -2.76
CA ALA A 543 -4.93 13.59 -2.09
C ALA A 543 -6.33 14.23 -2.13
N TRP A 544 -6.46 15.51 -2.52
CA TRP A 544 -7.77 16.11 -2.78
C TRP A 544 -8.37 15.71 -4.13
N SER A 545 -7.54 15.34 -5.09
CA SER A 545 -7.99 14.92 -6.42
C SER A 545 -8.24 13.43 -6.49
N GLU A 546 -7.60 12.64 -5.62
CA GLU A 546 -7.70 11.19 -5.59
C GLU A 546 -7.46 10.69 -4.16
N ILE A 547 -8.33 9.79 -3.68
CA ILE A 547 -8.18 9.18 -2.36
C ILE A 547 -7.05 8.14 -2.45
N PRO A 548 -6.00 8.23 -1.60
CA PRO A 548 -4.95 7.22 -1.58
C PRO A 548 -5.48 5.85 -1.17
N SER A 549 -4.98 4.81 -1.84
CA SER A 549 -5.40 3.42 -1.64
C SER A 549 -4.21 2.58 -1.17
N PRO A 550 -3.92 2.51 0.14
CA PRO A 550 -2.89 1.63 0.65
C PRO A 550 -3.35 0.17 0.67
N ARG A 551 -2.40 -0.74 0.51
CA ARG A 551 -2.62 -2.19 0.60
C ARG A 551 -1.42 -2.88 1.21
N LEU A 552 -1.60 -4.11 1.66
CA LEU A 552 -0.49 -4.98 2.01
C LEU A 552 0.31 -5.37 0.77
N LEU A 553 1.61 -5.52 0.96
CA LEU A 553 2.52 -6.12 -0.01
C LEU A 553 2.64 -7.62 0.23
N ALA A 554 2.91 -8.38 -0.85
CA ALA A 554 3.16 -9.81 -0.79
C ALA A 554 4.44 -10.19 -0.01
N ASP A 555 5.41 -9.29 0.04
CA ASP A 555 6.70 -9.44 0.71
C ASP A 555 7.30 -8.05 1.04
N VAL A 556 8.46 -8.00 1.71
CA VAL A 556 9.10 -6.75 2.16
C VAL A 556 10.43 -6.51 1.41
N PRO A 557 10.40 -5.98 0.18
CA PRO A 557 11.64 -5.76 -0.57
C PRO A 557 12.47 -4.62 0.03
N VAL A 558 13.76 -4.86 0.23
CA VAL A 558 14.74 -3.86 0.64
C VAL A 558 15.87 -3.83 -0.38
N SER A 559 16.17 -2.66 -0.93
CA SER A 559 17.21 -2.50 -1.94
C SER A 559 18.12 -1.32 -1.66
N VAL A 560 19.34 -1.40 -2.19
CA VAL A 560 20.29 -0.31 -2.29
C VAL A 560 20.54 -0.05 -3.78
N GLY A 561 20.36 1.18 -4.24
CA GLY A 561 20.58 1.53 -5.65
C GLY A 561 22.06 1.48 -6.05
N GLY A 562 22.95 1.88 -5.15
CA GLY A 562 24.41 1.88 -5.33
C GLY A 562 24.94 3.00 -6.23
N SER A 563 24.08 3.74 -6.94
CA SER A 563 24.48 4.84 -7.83
C SER A 563 24.51 6.21 -7.16
N GLU A 564 23.75 6.39 -6.08
CA GLU A 564 23.56 7.68 -5.40
C GLU A 564 23.70 7.50 -3.89
N THR A 565 24.29 8.51 -3.26
CA THR A 565 24.32 8.70 -1.82
C THR A 565 23.26 9.72 -1.42
N THR A 566 22.85 9.69 -0.15
CA THR A 566 21.90 10.68 0.37
C THR A 566 22.51 12.09 0.36
N PRO A 567 21.74 13.16 0.10
CA PRO A 567 22.21 14.54 0.15
C PRO A 567 22.91 14.93 1.46
N LEU A 568 22.41 14.42 2.60
CA LEU A 568 22.98 14.64 3.92
C LEU A 568 22.87 13.36 4.76
N SER A 569 23.99 12.94 5.35
CA SER A 569 24.01 11.95 6.43
C SER A 569 24.29 12.65 7.75
N VAL A 570 23.52 12.32 8.79
CA VAL A 570 23.74 12.78 10.18
C VAL A 570 24.11 11.58 11.02
N SER A 571 25.23 11.63 11.74
CA SER A 571 25.70 10.52 12.58
C SER A 571 26.32 11.05 13.88
N PRO A 572 26.32 10.28 14.99
CA PRO A 572 27.18 10.63 16.13
C PRO A 572 28.66 10.59 15.69
N THR A 573 29.51 11.40 16.31
CA THR A 573 30.95 11.41 15.97
C THR A 573 31.66 10.11 16.34
N GLU A 574 31.09 9.33 17.27
CA GLU A 574 31.58 8.03 17.71
C GLU A 574 30.45 7.01 17.66
N ASP A 575 30.74 5.83 17.11
CA ASP A 575 29.83 4.67 17.14
C ASP A 575 30.04 3.88 18.43
N LYS A 576 29.34 4.31 19.49
CA LYS A 576 29.38 3.69 20.82
C LYS A 576 28.02 3.76 21.49
N VAL A 577 27.85 2.96 22.55
CA VAL A 577 26.76 3.15 23.50
C VAL A 577 27.09 4.36 24.37
N TRP A 578 26.26 5.40 24.30
CA TRP A 578 26.42 6.60 25.10
C TRP A 578 25.87 6.36 26.50
N GLU A 579 26.73 6.45 27.52
CA GLU A 579 26.33 6.23 28.90
C GLU A 579 26.02 7.56 29.60
N VAL A 580 24.94 7.60 30.39
CA VAL A 580 24.56 8.75 31.20
C VAL A 580 23.85 8.29 32.48
N VAL A 581 24.12 8.97 33.59
CA VAL A 581 23.44 8.70 34.86
C VAL A 581 22.03 9.30 34.83
N GLU A 582 21.04 8.57 35.34
CA GLU A 582 19.68 9.07 35.47
C GLU A 582 19.63 10.48 36.09
N GLY A 583 18.87 11.38 35.46
CA GLY A 583 18.74 12.77 35.89
C GLY A 583 19.86 13.73 35.43
N GLN A 584 20.94 13.24 34.82
CA GLN A 584 21.98 14.08 34.24
C GLN A 584 21.70 14.43 32.78
N SER A 585 22.40 15.43 32.24
CA SER A 585 22.32 15.75 30.80
C SER A 585 23.36 14.96 30.02
N LEU A 586 22.99 14.50 28.83
CA LEU A 586 23.87 13.85 27.87
C LEU A 586 24.01 14.74 26.62
N THR A 587 25.23 15.18 26.31
CA THR A 587 25.52 15.88 25.05
C THR A 587 26.11 14.90 24.04
N ILE A 588 25.48 14.81 22.87
CA ILE A 588 25.92 13.95 21.77
C ILE A 588 26.44 14.84 20.63
N PRO A 589 27.76 14.81 20.35
CA PRO A 589 28.32 15.46 19.17
C PRO A 589 27.92 14.70 17.89
N LEU A 590 27.60 15.47 16.85
CA LEU A 590 27.11 15.00 15.56
C LEU A 590 28.04 15.41 14.42
N THR A 591 28.23 14.52 13.46
CA THR A 591 28.89 14.76 12.17
C THR A 591 27.84 14.88 11.06
N LEU A 592 28.05 15.83 10.16
CA LEU A 592 27.16 16.20 9.07
C LEU A 592 27.89 16.05 7.72
N SER A 593 27.62 14.97 6.99
CA SER A 593 28.24 14.71 5.67
C SER A 593 27.32 15.21 4.55
N ARG A 594 27.56 16.44 4.07
CA ARG A 594 26.80 17.07 2.97
C ARG A 594 27.38 16.73 1.61
N ARG A 595 26.50 16.46 0.64
CA ARG A 595 26.85 16.10 -0.75
C ARG A 595 26.20 17.02 -1.79
N CYS A 596 25.40 17.99 -1.34
CA CYS A 596 24.86 19.07 -2.17
C CYS A 596 24.68 20.35 -1.34
N GLU A 597 24.27 21.43 -2.02
CA GLU A 597 23.85 22.67 -1.36
C GLU A 597 22.47 22.49 -0.70
N PHE A 598 22.23 23.24 0.37
CA PHE A 598 20.94 23.30 1.07
C PHE A 598 20.44 24.73 1.18
N SER A 599 19.13 24.94 1.19
CA SER A 599 18.55 26.25 1.49
C SER A 599 18.47 26.49 2.99
N GLY A 600 18.83 27.69 3.42
CA GLY A 600 18.80 28.09 4.84
C GLY A 600 20.06 27.71 5.61
N PRO A 601 20.30 28.32 6.79
CA PRO A 601 21.50 28.06 7.59
C PRO A 601 21.38 26.83 8.51
N THR A 602 20.16 26.42 8.86
CA THR A 602 19.88 25.35 9.83
C THR A 602 18.67 24.52 9.40
N MET A 603 18.59 23.29 9.91
CA MET A 603 17.38 22.46 9.89
C MET A 603 16.94 22.14 11.32
N SER A 604 15.63 22.16 11.57
CA SER A 604 15.08 21.73 12.85
C SER A 604 14.90 20.21 12.87
N MET A 605 15.41 19.55 13.90
CA MET A 605 15.30 18.12 14.12
C MET A 605 14.53 17.82 15.41
N LYS A 606 13.83 16.68 15.41
CA LYS A 606 13.12 16.08 16.53
C LYS A 606 13.69 14.69 16.82
N THR A 607 13.31 14.10 17.95
CA THR A 607 13.82 12.80 18.39
C THR A 607 12.78 11.70 18.21
N PHE A 608 13.22 10.52 17.75
CA PHE A 608 12.50 9.26 17.84
C PHE A 608 12.95 8.46 19.08
N GLY A 609 12.06 7.64 19.62
CA GLY A 609 12.33 6.68 20.71
C GLY A 609 11.76 7.14 22.05
N GLU A 610 10.80 6.41 22.61
CA GLU A 610 10.20 6.74 23.91
C GLU A 610 11.20 6.45 25.05
N PRO A 611 11.35 7.34 26.06
CA PRO A 611 10.70 8.64 26.24
C PRO A 611 11.48 9.85 25.68
N PHE A 612 12.56 9.62 24.93
CA PHE A 612 13.38 10.66 24.31
C PHE A 612 12.65 11.44 23.20
N ASP A 613 11.56 10.90 22.66
CA ASP A 613 10.63 11.55 21.74
C ASP A 613 10.01 12.83 22.30
N LYS A 614 10.01 12.99 23.63
CA LYS A 614 9.59 14.21 24.34
C LYS A 614 10.66 15.32 24.35
N ASN A 615 11.85 15.05 23.82
CA ASN A 615 12.88 16.07 23.68
C ASN A 615 12.39 17.20 22.78
N GLY A 616 12.69 18.44 23.17
CA GLY A 616 12.36 19.60 22.35
C GLY A 616 13.06 19.53 21.00
N ALA A 617 12.44 20.13 19.98
CA ALA A 617 13.11 20.28 18.69
C ALA A 617 14.40 21.12 18.88
N PHE A 618 15.45 20.79 18.12
CA PHE A 618 16.74 21.45 18.17
C PHE A 618 17.24 21.72 16.75
N ASP A 619 18.11 22.72 16.60
CA ASP A 619 18.63 23.13 15.30
C ASP A 619 19.97 22.50 15.00
N VAL A 620 20.12 22.01 13.77
CA VAL A 620 21.36 21.46 13.23
C VAL A 620 21.85 22.34 12.09
N SER A 621 23.15 22.64 12.07
CA SER A 621 23.76 23.48 11.04
C SER A 621 23.70 22.81 9.65
N LEU A 622 23.36 23.57 8.63
CA LEU A 622 23.48 23.17 7.22
C LEU A 622 24.76 23.73 6.56
N LYS A 623 25.60 24.42 7.33
CA LYS A 623 26.84 25.07 6.86
C LYS A 623 28.12 24.51 7.49
N GLU A 624 28.02 23.97 8.70
CA GLU A 624 29.15 23.44 9.47
C GLU A 624 29.10 21.91 9.48
N ASP A 625 30.25 21.22 9.38
CA ASP A 625 30.31 19.74 9.30
C ASP A 625 30.03 19.06 10.66
N SER A 626 29.83 19.86 11.73
CA SER A 626 29.55 19.39 13.08
C SER A 626 28.35 20.11 13.70
N SER A 627 27.70 19.42 14.63
CA SER A 627 26.64 19.95 15.49
C SER A 627 26.63 19.14 16.79
N GLU A 628 25.74 19.47 17.71
CA GLU A 628 25.54 18.71 18.94
C GLU A 628 24.09 18.81 19.40
N VAL A 629 23.68 17.84 20.21
CA VAL A 629 22.37 17.83 20.85
C VAL A 629 22.53 17.48 22.31
N SER A 630 21.84 18.22 23.18
CA SER A 630 21.80 17.97 24.61
C SER A 630 20.47 17.36 25.01
N LEU A 631 20.52 16.20 25.66
CA LEU A 631 19.37 15.46 26.16
C LEU A 631 19.32 15.61 27.69
N ASP A 632 18.28 16.27 28.21
CA ASP A 632 18.09 16.51 29.64
C ASP A 632 17.27 15.37 30.28
N LEU A 633 17.94 14.38 30.88
CA LEU A 633 17.24 13.23 31.46
C LEU A 633 16.45 13.59 32.72
N ALA A 634 16.71 14.72 33.39
CA ALA A 634 15.86 15.18 34.48
C ALA A 634 14.45 15.55 33.99
N LYS A 635 14.37 16.09 32.76
CA LYS A 635 13.09 16.39 32.09
C LYS A 635 12.47 15.16 31.44
N LEU A 636 13.29 14.35 30.74
CA LEU A 636 12.80 13.19 29.97
C LEU A 636 12.40 12.01 30.85
N LYS A 637 13.06 11.86 32.01
CA LYS A 637 12.83 10.80 33.01
C LYS A 637 12.78 9.37 32.41
N PRO A 638 13.76 8.97 31.58
CA PRO A 638 13.86 7.57 31.17
C PRO A 638 14.20 6.69 32.37
N ALA A 639 13.56 5.53 32.47
CA ALA A 639 13.97 4.52 33.43
C ALA A 639 15.39 4.02 33.09
N PRO A 640 16.17 3.50 34.05
CA PRO A 640 17.43 2.86 33.75
C PRO A 640 17.27 1.71 32.73
N GLY A 641 18.17 1.65 31.75
CA GLY A 641 18.05 0.71 30.63
C GLY A 641 18.78 1.19 29.38
N THR A 642 18.70 0.40 28.31
CA THR A 642 19.26 0.74 27.00
C THR A 642 18.15 1.18 26.06
N TYR A 643 18.40 2.27 25.33
CA TYR A 643 17.47 2.89 24.41
C TYR A 643 18.14 3.11 23.07
N THR A 644 17.39 2.86 22.00
CA THR A 644 17.74 3.32 20.66
C THR A 644 16.98 4.62 20.39
N ILE A 645 17.66 5.63 19.87
CA ILE A 645 17.04 6.87 19.39
C ILE A 645 17.54 7.20 17.99
N ALA A 646 16.85 8.11 17.32
CA ALA A 646 17.38 8.80 16.14
C ALA A 646 16.79 10.19 16.04
N PHE A 647 17.44 11.06 15.28
CA PHE A 647 16.94 12.40 15.03
C PHE A 647 16.35 12.48 13.63
N TYR A 648 15.26 13.21 13.47
CA TYR A 648 14.64 13.40 12.17
C TYR A 648 14.21 14.85 11.94
N GLY A 649 14.33 15.30 10.70
CA GLY A 649 13.91 16.62 10.28
C GLY A 649 13.71 16.67 8.77
N SER A 650 13.49 17.86 8.24
CA SER A 650 13.42 18.08 6.81
C SER A 650 14.26 19.29 6.41
N ALA A 651 14.94 19.21 5.27
CA ALA A 651 15.68 20.32 4.70
C ALA A 651 15.44 20.40 3.19
N VAL A 652 15.65 21.58 2.62
CA VAL A 652 15.58 21.78 1.17
C VAL A 652 16.97 21.54 0.58
N ALA A 653 17.13 20.41 -0.08
CA ALA A 653 18.34 20.02 -0.80
C ALA A 653 18.27 20.52 -2.26
N LYS A 654 19.38 21.06 -2.76
CA LYS A 654 19.53 21.41 -4.17
C LYS A 654 20.06 20.18 -4.93
N TYR A 655 19.14 19.32 -5.31
CA TYR A 655 19.42 18.00 -5.86
C TYR A 655 19.56 18.03 -7.39
N SER A 656 20.57 17.32 -7.90
CA SER A 656 20.80 17.11 -9.33
C SER A 656 20.64 15.64 -9.68
N TYR A 657 19.75 15.34 -10.64
CA TYR A 657 19.41 13.96 -11.00
C TYR A 657 20.42 13.35 -11.97
N ASN A 658 20.93 12.15 -11.67
CA ASN A 658 21.78 11.35 -12.56
C ASN A 658 22.93 12.14 -13.23
N THR A 659 23.77 12.79 -12.43
CA THR A 659 24.90 13.60 -12.95
C THR A 659 25.92 12.76 -13.72
N ALA A 660 26.09 11.48 -13.40
CA ALA A 660 26.97 10.58 -14.14
C ALA A 660 26.57 10.42 -15.61
N ALA A 661 25.26 10.34 -15.91
CA ALA A 661 24.77 10.26 -17.28
C ALA A 661 25.05 11.52 -18.11
N VAL A 662 25.22 12.69 -17.46
CA VAL A 662 25.66 13.92 -18.16
C VAL A 662 27.08 13.70 -18.69
N THR A 663 27.99 13.24 -17.83
CA THR A 663 29.38 12.97 -18.20
C THR A 663 29.47 11.89 -19.29
N GLU A 664 28.70 10.82 -19.20
CA GLU A 664 28.64 9.79 -20.25
C GLU A 664 28.13 10.35 -21.59
N ALA A 665 27.11 11.19 -21.56
CA ALA A 665 26.56 11.81 -22.77
C ALA A 665 27.53 12.82 -23.41
N GLU A 666 28.31 13.54 -22.60
CA GLU A 666 29.40 14.41 -23.08
C GLU A 666 30.48 13.59 -23.80
N LEU A 667 30.92 12.48 -23.20
CA LEU A 667 31.88 11.57 -23.82
C LEU A 667 31.34 10.94 -25.10
N ALA A 668 30.07 10.53 -25.13
CA ALA A 668 29.42 9.98 -26.31
C ALA A 668 29.31 11.00 -27.45
N LEU A 669 29.03 12.27 -27.14
CA LEU A 669 29.02 13.36 -28.11
C LEU A 669 30.41 13.59 -28.69
N GLU A 670 31.45 13.65 -27.85
CA GLU A 670 32.83 13.82 -28.33
C GLU A 670 33.27 12.63 -29.21
N ALA A 671 32.89 11.40 -28.84
CA ALA A 671 33.14 10.23 -29.68
C ALA A 671 32.41 10.32 -31.03
N ALA A 672 31.13 10.72 -31.05
CA ALA A 672 30.36 10.88 -32.28
C ALA A 672 30.95 11.95 -33.20
N LYS A 673 31.40 13.09 -32.65
CA LYS A 673 32.08 14.15 -33.42
C LYS A 673 33.36 13.63 -34.07
N LYS A 674 34.19 12.93 -33.30
CA LYS A 674 35.44 12.34 -33.81
C LYS A 674 35.19 11.30 -34.90
N SER A 675 34.16 10.44 -34.74
CA SER A 675 33.77 9.50 -35.79
C SER A 675 33.27 10.21 -37.05
N ALA A 676 32.54 11.32 -36.93
CA ALA A 676 32.10 12.10 -38.07
C ALA A 676 33.23 12.83 -38.80
N GLU A 677 34.31 13.22 -38.11
CA GLU A 677 35.52 13.75 -38.74
C GLU A 677 36.30 12.70 -39.54
N GLN A 678 36.19 11.43 -39.14
CA GLN A 678 36.93 10.31 -39.73
C GLN A 678 36.10 9.49 -40.73
N ALA A 679 34.81 9.81 -40.90
CA ALA A 679 33.90 9.06 -41.75
C ALA A 679 34.24 9.24 -43.25
N PRO A 680 34.12 8.17 -44.06
CA PRO A 680 34.16 8.30 -45.52
C PRO A 680 33.02 9.20 -46.03
N GLU A 681 33.21 9.80 -47.20
CA GLU A 681 32.25 10.75 -47.80
C GLU A 681 30.84 10.13 -47.97
N GLU A 682 30.76 8.83 -48.25
CA GLU A 682 29.52 8.05 -48.39
C GLU A 682 28.74 7.86 -47.06
N GLU A 683 29.41 7.98 -45.90
CA GLU A 683 28.79 7.83 -44.57
C GLU A 683 28.65 9.17 -43.81
N GLN A 684 29.11 10.28 -44.40
CA GLN A 684 29.19 11.60 -43.75
C GLN A 684 27.83 12.10 -43.26
N GLU A 685 26.74 11.83 -43.99
CA GLU A 685 25.38 12.23 -43.63
C GLU A 685 24.88 11.46 -42.39
N LYS A 686 25.10 10.14 -42.36
CA LYS A 686 24.77 9.28 -41.22
C LYS A 686 25.57 9.68 -39.98
N ALA A 687 26.85 9.99 -40.15
CA ALA A 687 27.71 10.42 -39.06
C ALA A 687 27.29 11.78 -38.48
N LYS A 688 26.90 12.76 -39.33
CA LYS A 688 26.31 14.02 -38.88
C LYS A 688 25.00 13.81 -38.12
N ALA A 689 24.12 12.93 -38.61
CA ALA A 689 22.88 12.59 -37.92
C ALA A 689 23.14 11.98 -36.53
N ALA A 690 24.18 11.14 -36.39
CA ALA A 690 24.60 10.58 -35.10
C ALA A 690 25.09 11.66 -34.12
N VAL A 691 25.85 12.66 -34.59
CA VAL A 691 26.25 13.82 -33.77
C VAL A 691 25.03 14.60 -33.29
N THR A 692 24.11 14.95 -34.19
CA THR A 692 22.88 15.67 -33.82
C THR A 692 22.03 14.88 -32.82
N ALA A 693 21.95 13.56 -32.97
CA ALA A 693 21.27 12.69 -32.02
C ALA A 693 21.95 12.71 -30.64
N ALA A 694 23.29 12.64 -30.59
CA ALA A 694 24.07 12.74 -29.36
C ALA A 694 23.92 14.11 -28.67
N GLU A 695 23.94 15.21 -29.43
CA GLU A 695 23.71 16.57 -28.91
C GLU A 695 22.32 16.70 -28.28
N LYS A 696 21.28 16.21 -28.97
CA LYS A 696 19.91 16.23 -28.45
C LYS A 696 19.77 15.37 -27.20
N ARG A 697 20.45 14.22 -27.15
CA ARG A 697 20.51 13.36 -25.96
C ARG A 697 21.17 14.09 -24.79
N LEU A 698 22.33 14.70 -25.01
CA LEU A 698 23.04 15.47 -23.98
C LEU A 698 22.17 16.61 -23.43
N GLN A 699 21.54 17.41 -24.30
CA GLN A 699 20.64 18.49 -23.88
C GLN A 699 19.47 17.99 -23.02
N THR A 700 18.91 16.83 -23.37
CA THR A 700 17.82 16.22 -22.61
C THR A 700 18.28 15.79 -21.22
N ILE A 701 19.44 15.13 -21.13
CA ILE A 701 20.03 14.67 -19.86
C ILE A 701 20.44 15.86 -18.99
N GLN A 702 21.10 16.88 -19.56
CA GLN A 702 21.47 18.11 -18.84
C GLN A 702 20.23 18.83 -18.27
N LYS A 703 19.13 18.89 -19.03
CA LYS A 703 17.87 19.46 -18.54
C LYS A 703 17.28 18.64 -17.38
N ALA A 704 17.40 17.31 -17.42
CA ALA A 704 16.94 16.45 -16.33
C ALA A 704 17.81 16.61 -15.08
N ALA A 705 19.13 16.73 -15.26
CA ALA A 705 20.13 16.88 -14.21
C ALA A 705 20.24 18.29 -13.63
N ALA A 706 19.55 19.28 -14.21
CA ALA A 706 19.52 20.65 -13.71
C ALA A 706 19.12 20.66 -12.21
N PRO A 707 19.88 21.36 -11.35
CA PRO A 707 19.62 21.34 -9.91
C PRO A 707 18.22 21.85 -9.57
N LYS A 708 17.52 21.14 -8.67
CA LYS A 708 16.17 21.48 -8.20
C LYS A 708 16.11 21.45 -6.69
N ASP A 709 15.34 22.38 -6.14
CA ASP A 709 15.02 22.36 -4.72
C ASP A 709 14.04 21.22 -4.43
N ILE A 710 14.47 20.29 -3.58
CA ILE A 710 13.68 19.16 -3.11
C ILE A 710 13.65 19.19 -1.58
N VAL A 711 12.45 19.10 -1.01
CA VAL A 711 12.31 18.89 0.44
C VAL A 711 12.59 17.42 0.73
N ASP A 712 13.67 17.13 1.46
CA ASP A 712 14.05 15.76 1.83
C ASP A 712 13.79 15.48 3.31
N ILE A 713 13.52 14.22 3.65
CA ILE A 713 13.43 13.74 5.02
C ILE A 713 14.82 13.26 5.43
N ILE A 714 15.38 13.88 6.46
CA ILE A 714 16.71 13.57 6.94
C ILE A 714 16.56 12.89 8.28
N VAL A 715 17.05 11.65 8.37
CA VAL A 715 17.09 10.87 9.60
C VAL A 715 18.53 10.51 9.91
N SER A 716 18.95 10.73 11.15
CA SER A 716 20.28 10.35 11.59
C SER A 716 20.45 8.83 11.61
N LYS A 717 21.70 8.37 11.63
CA LYS A 717 21.98 7.00 12.05
C LYS A 717 21.39 6.74 13.46
N PRO A 718 20.96 5.50 13.75
CA PRO A 718 20.51 5.11 15.09
C PRO A 718 21.61 5.34 16.13
N ILE A 719 21.21 5.75 17.34
CA ILE A 719 22.12 6.02 18.46
C ILE A 719 21.68 5.21 19.67
N GLN A 720 22.60 4.47 20.27
CA GLN A 720 22.36 3.72 21.50
C GLN A 720 22.71 4.56 22.73
N ILE A 721 21.79 4.65 23.69
CA ILE A 721 21.99 5.32 24.97
C ILE A 721 21.72 4.32 26.09
N ARG A 722 22.63 4.24 27.06
CA ARG A 722 22.43 3.48 28.30
C ARG A 722 22.26 4.44 29.48
N VAL A 723 21.09 4.40 30.09
CA VAL A 723 20.76 5.16 31.30
C VAL A 723 21.13 4.32 32.51
N ILE A 724 22.09 4.81 33.30
CA ILE A 724 22.65 4.13 34.47
C ILE A 724 21.86 4.58 35.73
N PRO A 725 21.43 3.64 36.60
CA PRO A 725 20.81 4.00 37.87
C PRO A 725 21.72 4.87 38.73
N ALA A 726 21.18 5.92 39.35
CA ALA A 726 21.96 6.81 40.23
C ALA A 726 22.65 6.05 41.40
N THR A 727 22.07 4.94 41.86
CA THR A 727 22.59 4.10 42.93
C THR A 727 23.85 3.32 42.54
N GLU A 728 24.03 3.01 41.26
CA GLU A 728 25.19 2.25 40.78
C GLU A 728 26.48 3.09 40.87
N VAL A 729 26.37 4.41 40.70
CA VAL A 729 27.50 5.35 40.73
C VAL A 729 27.98 5.62 42.16
N THR A 730 27.10 5.56 43.17
CA THR A 730 27.47 5.74 44.59
C THR A 730 28.20 4.54 45.21
N SER A 731 28.36 3.44 44.47
CA SER A 731 28.97 2.18 44.95
C SER A 731 30.41 1.94 44.45
N LYS A 732 30.93 2.85 43.61
CA LYS A 732 32.33 2.94 43.19
C LYS A 732 32.96 4.18 43.82
#